data_AF-A0A1I5X1D0-F1
#
_entry.id   AF-A0A1I5X1D0-F1
#
_cell.length_a   1.000
_cell.length_b   1.000
_cell.length_c   1.000
_cell.angle_alpha   90.00
_cell.angle_beta   90.00
_cell.angle_gamma   90.00
#
_symmetry.space_group_name_H-M   'P 1'
#
loop_
_entity.id
_entity.type
_entity.pdbx_description
1 polymer ?
#
loop_
_entity_poly.entity_id
_entity_poly.type
_entity_poly.pdbx_seq_one_letter_code
_entity_poly.pdbx_strand_id
1 'polypeptide(L)'
;MKRSLLSTLLALSLGLSALPLSAKTTSADPWEYLQPNREQVIASLNVVELLNRHHYNKPPLNDERSAKIYQGYLKMLDPSRSYFTAADIGEFDQWRNQFDDLLKSGNLEPGFLIYKRHLERLQSRLQFALSMLEQGVDKFDFSVDESLLIDREEAPWAKDLAELDDLWRKRVKDEVLRLKIAGKEPKAIQELLIKRYKNQQARLRQTRGEDIFQAYVNAFAMSYDPHTTYLSPDNAENFDINMSLSLEGIGAVLQSDNEHVKVVRLVPAGPADKSKQIAPADKIIGVAQGNDEMVDVIGWRLDEVVKLIRGPKGSLVRLEVIPASNAPNDETSKVVNITREAVKLEEQAAKKSVLQLTHEGREYKLGIIEIPAFYLDFKAFRAGDPDYKSTTRDVKRLITELEQEKVDGVVIDLRNNGGGSLQEATELTGLFIDQGPTVLVRNSDGRVDVLADENTGVFYKGPLAVLVNRLSASASEIFAGAMQDYHRALILGGQTFGKGTVQTIQPLNHGELKLTLAKFYRVSGQSTQHQGVIPDIQYPDVMDTKDIGESALPEALPWDSIKAAITPELDPIKPFLEELQTRYDSRTAKNPDFTFTRERLALAQKLMDETRVSLNEAKRRAQQTEIEAQQLVIENSRRKAKGEDLLSELKKEDEDAAAVEPEKTKPEDDAFLAESGHILLDFLGLSSRLAKQ
;
A
#
# COMPACT_ATOMS: atom_id res chain seq x y z
N MET A 1 -78.21 52.26 48.93
CA MET A 1 -78.54 50.88 48.50
C MET A 1 -77.64 50.50 47.31
N LYS A 2 -77.06 49.29 47.33
CA LYS A 2 -76.50 48.47 46.20
C LYS A 2 -75.46 49.07 45.19
N ARG A 3 -74.19 48.63 45.32
CA ARG A 3 -73.18 48.09 44.33
C ARG A 3 -73.05 48.70 42.89
N SER A 4 -71.88 49.00 42.25
CA SER A 4 -70.55 48.33 42.06
C SER A 4 -70.51 47.34 40.85
N LEU A 5 -69.58 47.34 39.85
CA LEU A 5 -68.31 48.09 39.57
C LEU A 5 -67.83 48.05 38.06
N LEU A 6 -67.00 49.04 37.63
CA LEU A 6 -65.85 49.08 36.65
C LEU A 6 -65.58 48.06 35.47
N SER A 7 -65.20 48.58 34.27
CA SER A 7 -64.09 48.18 33.32
C SER A 7 -64.29 48.82 31.89
N THR A 8 -63.40 49.64 31.26
CA THR A 8 -62.08 49.47 30.55
C THR A 8 -62.12 48.66 29.22
N LEU A 9 -61.47 49.00 28.09
CA LEU A 9 -60.68 50.19 27.64
C LEU A 9 -60.63 50.27 26.07
N LEU A 10 -59.98 51.31 25.52
CA LEU A 10 -59.91 51.75 24.11
C LEU A 10 -58.83 51.01 23.27
N ALA A 11 -59.02 50.89 21.95
CA ALA A 11 -58.01 50.39 21.00
C ALA A 11 -57.63 51.46 19.95
N LEU A 12 -56.33 51.57 19.61
CA LEU A 12 -55.82 52.50 18.59
C LEU A 12 -54.72 51.83 17.72
N SER A 13 -54.57 52.35 16.51
CA SER A 13 -53.80 51.85 15.37
C SER A 13 -52.27 51.79 15.52
N LEU A 14 -51.64 50.88 14.77
CA LEU A 14 -50.41 51.14 14.00
C LEU A 14 -50.25 50.09 12.88
N GLY A 15 -50.01 50.54 11.64
CA GLY A 15 -49.77 49.65 10.50
C GLY A 15 -48.27 49.46 10.25
N LEU A 16 -47.83 48.22 10.03
CA LEU A 16 -46.47 47.90 9.60
C LEU A 16 -46.48 47.29 8.20
N SER A 17 -45.58 47.78 7.35
CA SER A 17 -45.28 47.23 6.04
C SER A 17 -44.55 45.88 6.16
N ALA A 18 -45.17 44.80 5.70
CA ALA A 18 -44.53 43.49 5.66
C ALA A 18 -43.66 43.33 4.40
N LEU A 19 -42.35 43.33 4.59
CA LEU A 19 -41.41 42.74 3.62
C LEU A 19 -41.55 41.21 3.67
N PRO A 20 -41.63 40.50 2.54
CA PRO A 20 -41.53 39.06 2.55
C PRO A 20 -40.10 38.66 2.91
N LEU A 21 -39.90 38.12 4.11
CA LEU A 21 -38.71 37.31 4.38
C LEU A 21 -38.79 36.09 3.47
N SER A 22 -38.00 36.08 2.39
CA SER A 22 -37.59 34.83 1.75
C SER A 22 -36.79 34.04 2.78
N ALA A 23 -37.47 33.14 3.50
CA ALA A 23 -36.81 32.11 4.28
C ALA A 23 -35.91 31.34 3.31
N LYS A 24 -34.59 31.45 3.49
CA LYS A 24 -33.68 30.50 2.86
C LYS A 24 -34.06 29.13 3.39
N THR A 25 -34.64 28.30 2.52
CA THR A 25 -34.68 26.86 2.74
C THR A 25 -33.24 26.37 2.69
N THR A 26 -32.56 26.38 3.84
CA THR A 26 -31.37 25.55 4.05
C THR A 26 -31.81 24.13 3.79
N SER A 27 -31.38 23.56 2.66
CA SER A 27 -31.33 22.12 2.49
C SER A 27 -30.60 21.55 3.70
N ALA A 28 -31.21 20.59 4.39
CA ALA A 28 -30.53 19.86 5.45
C ALA A 28 -29.20 19.31 4.91
N ASP A 29 -28.14 19.41 5.71
CA ASP A 29 -26.83 18.86 5.36
C ASP A 29 -27.00 17.34 5.16
N PRO A 30 -26.78 16.78 3.96
CA PRO A 30 -26.95 15.34 3.74
C PRO A 30 -25.98 14.50 4.58
N TRP A 31 -24.96 15.14 5.18
CA TRP A 31 -23.94 14.56 6.04
C TRP A 31 -24.15 14.92 7.53
N GLU A 32 -25.32 15.41 7.93
CA GLU A 32 -25.60 15.80 9.33
C GLU A 32 -25.41 14.62 10.32
N TYR A 33 -25.58 13.37 9.85
CA TYR A 33 -25.34 12.14 10.62
C TYR A 33 -23.85 11.84 10.86
N LEU A 34 -22.93 12.47 10.13
CA LEU A 34 -21.50 12.29 10.26
C LEU A 34 -20.97 13.19 11.38
N GLN A 35 -21.06 12.68 12.61
CA GLN A 35 -20.62 13.32 13.84
C GLN A 35 -19.66 12.40 14.61
N PRO A 36 -18.70 12.94 15.38
CA PRO A 36 -17.83 12.13 16.23
C PRO A 36 -18.62 11.45 17.34
N ASN A 37 -18.42 10.14 17.52
CA ASN A 37 -19.06 9.40 18.60
C ASN A 37 -18.21 9.41 19.90
N ARG A 38 -18.80 8.97 21.02
CA ARG A 38 -18.12 8.96 22.32
C ARG A 38 -16.86 8.08 22.35
N GLU A 39 -16.87 6.95 21.67
CA GLU A 39 -15.76 6.00 21.64
C GLU A 39 -14.57 6.57 20.85
N GLN A 40 -14.86 7.25 19.74
CA GLN A 40 -13.90 8.01 18.93
C GLN A 40 -13.26 9.16 19.71
N VAL A 41 -14.05 9.96 20.46
CA VAL A 41 -13.50 11.01 21.34
C VAL A 41 -12.53 10.42 22.38
N ILE A 42 -12.91 9.31 23.02
CA ILE A 42 -12.05 8.63 24.00
C ILE A 42 -10.79 8.05 23.33
N ALA A 43 -10.92 7.45 22.14
CA ALA A 43 -9.78 6.92 21.38
C ALA A 43 -8.81 8.04 20.99
N SER A 44 -9.30 9.21 20.55
CA SER A 44 -8.46 10.38 20.26
C SER A 44 -7.66 10.84 21.48
N LEU A 45 -8.30 10.95 22.65
CA LEU A 45 -7.62 11.33 23.90
C LEU A 45 -6.55 10.30 24.30
N ASN A 46 -6.82 9.00 24.12
CA ASN A 46 -5.83 7.94 24.35
C ASN A 46 -4.65 8.05 23.35
N VAL A 47 -4.90 8.36 22.08
CA VAL A 47 -3.83 8.56 21.08
C VAL A 47 -2.96 9.76 21.44
N VAL A 48 -3.54 10.89 21.87
CA VAL A 48 -2.78 12.06 22.37
C VAL A 48 -1.84 11.66 23.52
N GLU A 49 -2.36 10.94 24.51
CA GLU A 49 -1.57 10.50 25.68
C GLU A 49 -0.46 9.50 25.31
N LEU A 50 -0.76 8.51 24.46
CA LEU A 50 0.22 7.52 24.00
C LEU A 50 1.35 8.18 23.19
N LEU A 51 1.03 9.09 22.28
CA LEU A 51 2.01 9.82 21.49
C LEU A 51 2.90 10.71 22.37
N ASN A 52 2.31 11.42 23.32
CA ASN A 52 3.03 12.28 24.25
C ASN A 52 4.01 11.49 25.16
N ARG A 53 3.57 10.34 25.70
CA ARG A 53 4.37 9.57 26.68
C ARG A 53 5.35 8.58 26.06
N HIS A 54 4.95 7.90 24.98
CA HIS A 54 5.61 6.68 24.53
C HIS A 54 6.24 6.77 23.15
N HIS A 55 5.79 7.67 22.27
CA HIS A 55 6.38 7.85 20.93
C HIS A 55 7.89 8.07 21.02
N TYR A 56 8.66 7.61 20.03
CA TYR A 56 10.12 7.68 20.06
C TYR A 56 10.66 9.10 20.25
N ASN A 57 10.24 10.04 19.39
CA ASN A 57 10.74 11.43 19.40
C ASN A 57 10.07 12.37 20.43
N LYS A 58 8.91 12.02 20.99
CA LYS A 58 8.07 12.86 21.90
C LYS A 58 8.05 14.37 21.59
N PRO A 59 7.84 14.80 20.33
CA PRO A 59 7.78 16.22 20.01
C PRO A 59 6.56 16.86 20.68
N PRO A 60 6.63 18.16 21.06
CA PRO A 60 5.53 18.84 21.73
C PRO A 60 4.31 18.96 20.81
N LEU A 61 3.13 18.89 21.42
CA LEU A 61 1.83 19.15 20.80
C LEU A 61 1.45 20.62 21.08
N ASN A 62 1.80 21.49 20.12
CA ASN A 62 1.76 22.96 20.17
C ASN A 62 1.27 23.54 18.82
N ASP A 63 1.17 24.88 18.70
CA ASP A 63 0.79 25.61 17.48
C ASP A 63 1.57 25.17 16.22
N GLU A 64 2.89 24.95 16.34
CA GLU A 64 3.75 24.52 15.23
C GLU A 64 3.32 23.13 14.72
N ARG A 65 3.09 22.21 15.65
CA ARG A 65 2.55 20.87 15.33
C ARG A 65 1.12 20.95 14.80
N SER A 66 0.28 21.81 15.37
CA SER A 66 -1.08 22.06 14.85
C SER A 66 -1.05 22.45 13.37
N ALA A 67 -0.15 23.35 12.97
CA ALA A 67 -0.01 23.75 11.58
C ALA A 67 0.41 22.58 10.66
N LYS A 68 1.28 21.67 11.14
CA LYS A 68 1.63 20.43 10.41
C LYS A 68 0.45 19.48 10.28
N ILE A 69 -0.30 19.24 11.37
CA ILE A 69 -1.48 18.35 11.36
C ILE A 69 -2.53 18.90 10.40
N TYR A 70 -2.81 20.22 10.46
CA TYR A 70 -3.73 20.90 9.57
C TYR A 70 -3.34 20.76 8.09
N GLN A 71 -2.06 21.01 7.75
CA GLN A 71 -1.55 20.83 6.39
C GLN A 71 -1.60 19.37 5.92
N GLY A 72 -1.21 18.42 6.77
CA GLY A 72 -1.30 16.98 6.48
C GLY A 72 -2.73 16.52 6.26
N TYR A 73 -3.69 17.04 7.05
CA TYR A 73 -5.10 16.74 6.89
C TYR A 73 -5.65 17.27 5.57
N LEU A 74 -5.36 18.53 5.21
CA LEU A 74 -5.73 19.09 3.91
C LEU A 74 -5.08 18.35 2.73
N LYS A 75 -3.78 17.99 2.84
CA LYS A 75 -3.07 17.24 1.80
C LYS A 75 -3.64 15.83 1.62
N MET A 76 -4.09 15.17 2.68
CA MET A 76 -4.73 13.85 2.59
C MET A 76 -6.14 13.94 1.99
N LEU A 77 -6.91 15.00 2.25
CA LEU A 77 -8.25 15.18 1.68
C LEU A 77 -8.23 15.68 0.23
N ASP A 78 -7.30 16.58 -0.12
CA ASP A 78 -7.19 17.13 -1.47
C ASP A 78 -5.72 17.29 -1.90
N PRO A 79 -4.99 16.18 -2.13
CA PRO A 79 -3.57 16.22 -2.51
C PRO A 79 -3.35 16.94 -3.84
N SER A 80 -4.36 16.92 -4.73
CA SER A 80 -4.31 17.53 -6.05
C SER A 80 -4.88 18.96 -6.12
N ARG A 81 -5.21 19.56 -4.96
CA ARG A 81 -5.84 20.89 -4.82
C ARG A 81 -6.91 21.14 -5.90
N SER A 82 -7.87 20.21 -5.98
CA SER A 82 -8.87 20.07 -7.05
C SER A 82 -10.33 20.05 -6.55
N TYR A 83 -10.56 20.12 -5.24
CA TYR A 83 -11.87 20.09 -4.60
C TYR A 83 -12.14 21.36 -3.79
N PHE A 84 -11.20 21.80 -2.95
CA PHE A 84 -11.38 23.00 -2.14
C PHE A 84 -11.11 24.28 -2.93
N THR A 85 -11.86 25.34 -2.60
CA THR A 85 -11.57 26.70 -3.04
C THR A 85 -10.69 27.43 -2.02
N ALA A 86 -10.03 28.50 -2.45
CA ALA A 86 -9.30 29.41 -1.55
C ALA A 86 -10.19 30.02 -0.44
N ALA A 87 -11.51 30.15 -0.70
CA ALA A 87 -12.48 30.57 0.30
C ALA A 87 -12.74 29.49 1.37
N ASP A 88 -12.77 28.21 0.99
CA ASP A 88 -12.87 27.09 1.94
C ASP A 88 -11.63 27.06 2.85
N ILE A 89 -10.43 27.16 2.28
CA ILE A 89 -9.18 27.20 3.06
C ILE A 89 -9.13 28.43 3.99
N GLY A 90 -9.60 29.59 3.53
CA GLY A 90 -9.69 30.79 4.35
C GLY A 90 -10.68 30.68 5.53
N GLU A 91 -11.75 29.87 5.39
CA GLU A 91 -12.64 29.50 6.50
C GLU A 91 -11.93 28.55 7.48
N PHE A 92 -11.17 27.58 6.97
CA PHE A 92 -10.50 26.57 7.80
C PHE A 92 -9.28 27.11 8.56
N ASP A 93 -8.62 28.15 8.03
CA ASP A 93 -7.39 28.73 8.57
C ASP A 93 -7.54 29.26 10.02
N GLN A 94 -8.77 29.51 10.48
CA GLN A 94 -9.04 29.84 11.88
C GLN A 94 -8.56 28.75 12.87
N TRP A 95 -8.53 27.49 12.44
CA TRP A 95 -8.10 26.35 13.25
C TRP A 95 -6.64 25.95 13.04
N ARG A 96 -5.91 26.59 12.11
CA ARG A 96 -4.53 26.23 11.73
C ARG A 96 -3.59 26.02 12.93
N ASN A 97 -3.74 26.84 13.97
CA ASN A 97 -2.96 26.79 15.21
C ASN A 97 -3.81 26.35 16.43
N GLN A 98 -4.85 25.53 16.23
CA GLN A 98 -5.75 25.05 17.29
C GLN A 98 -5.96 23.53 17.29
N PHE A 99 -5.49 22.78 16.29
CA PHE A 99 -5.68 21.33 16.22
C PHE A 99 -5.06 20.63 17.44
N ASP A 100 -3.97 21.16 17.98
CA ASP A 100 -3.33 20.63 19.18
C ASP A 100 -4.24 20.78 20.42
N ASP A 101 -4.85 21.94 20.64
CA ASP A 101 -5.80 22.17 21.74
C ASP A 101 -7.15 21.44 21.54
N LEU A 102 -7.61 21.34 20.30
CA LEU A 102 -8.80 20.57 19.92
C LEU A 102 -8.60 19.08 20.23
N LEU A 103 -7.45 18.50 19.87
CA LEU A 103 -7.11 17.11 20.18
C LEU A 103 -6.93 16.88 21.69
N LYS A 104 -6.23 17.78 22.41
CA LYS A 104 -6.09 17.72 23.88
C LYS A 104 -7.44 17.75 24.63
N SER A 105 -8.41 18.49 24.10
CA SER A 105 -9.77 18.61 24.68
C SER A 105 -10.75 17.55 24.18
N GLY A 106 -10.36 16.73 23.20
CA GLY A 106 -11.24 15.73 22.56
C GLY A 106 -12.30 16.34 21.63
N ASN A 107 -12.15 17.60 21.24
CA ASN A 107 -13.06 18.27 20.30
C ASN A 107 -12.68 17.93 18.85
N LEU A 108 -13.46 17.04 18.24
CA LEU A 108 -13.21 16.56 16.87
C LEU A 108 -14.03 17.32 15.80
N GLU A 109 -14.92 18.22 16.22
CA GLU A 109 -15.87 18.92 15.33
C GLU A 109 -15.21 19.64 14.15
N PRO A 110 -14.09 20.38 14.29
CA PRO A 110 -13.48 21.07 13.14
C PRO A 110 -12.92 20.11 12.09
N GLY A 111 -12.37 18.97 12.52
CA GLY A 111 -11.90 17.92 11.60
C GLY A 111 -13.06 17.32 10.79
N PHE A 112 -14.18 17.05 11.47
CA PHE A 112 -15.41 16.57 10.81
C PHE A 112 -16.02 17.62 9.88
N LEU A 113 -16.05 18.90 10.26
CA LEU A 113 -16.56 20.00 9.43
C LEU A 113 -15.76 20.14 8.11
N ILE A 114 -14.43 20.14 8.20
CA ILE A 114 -13.55 20.20 7.01
C ILE A 114 -13.80 18.98 6.09
N TYR A 115 -13.97 17.79 6.66
CA TYR A 115 -14.27 16.58 5.89
C TYR A 115 -15.65 16.64 5.23
N LYS A 116 -16.69 17.14 5.93
CA LYS A 116 -18.02 17.32 5.33
C LYS A 116 -17.99 18.33 4.19
N ARG A 117 -17.24 19.44 4.31
CA ARG A 117 -16.98 20.37 3.19
C ARG A 117 -16.25 19.67 2.03
N HIS A 118 -15.33 18.75 2.29
CA HIS A 118 -14.73 17.91 1.23
C HIS A 118 -15.79 17.05 0.52
N LEU A 119 -16.66 16.36 1.27
CA LEU A 119 -17.76 15.55 0.70
C LEU A 119 -18.72 16.40 -0.15
N GLU A 120 -19.11 17.59 0.33
CA GLU A 120 -19.92 18.56 -0.44
C GLU A 120 -19.25 18.97 -1.76
N ARG A 121 -17.95 19.32 -1.71
CA ARG A 121 -17.19 19.71 -2.91
C ARG A 121 -17.07 18.53 -3.87
N LEU A 122 -16.65 17.36 -3.39
CA LEU A 122 -16.56 16.14 -4.18
C LEU A 122 -17.92 15.78 -4.82
N GLN A 123 -19.02 15.83 -4.08
CA GLN A 123 -20.37 15.57 -4.60
C GLN A 123 -20.75 16.57 -5.71
N SER A 124 -20.46 17.87 -5.53
CA SER A 124 -20.64 18.90 -6.55
C SER A 124 -19.80 18.62 -7.81
N ARG A 125 -18.53 18.23 -7.64
CA ARG A 125 -17.63 17.89 -8.76
C ARG A 125 -18.11 16.67 -9.55
N LEU A 126 -18.59 15.63 -8.86
CA LEU A 126 -19.19 14.45 -9.48
C LEU A 126 -20.47 14.78 -10.26
N GLN A 127 -21.34 15.62 -9.71
CA GLN A 127 -22.55 16.11 -10.40
C GLN A 127 -22.20 16.94 -11.64
N PHE A 128 -21.19 17.82 -11.54
CA PHE A 128 -20.69 18.60 -12.66
C PHE A 128 -20.15 17.70 -13.78
N ALA A 129 -19.27 16.73 -13.44
CA ALA A 129 -18.75 15.74 -14.38
C ALA A 129 -19.85 14.93 -15.07
N LEU A 130 -20.83 14.42 -14.31
CA LEU A 130 -21.98 13.70 -14.85
C LEU A 130 -22.80 14.57 -15.81
N SER A 131 -23.10 15.82 -15.45
CA SER A 131 -23.90 16.71 -16.31
C SER A 131 -23.21 17.09 -17.62
N MET A 132 -21.86 17.13 -17.66
CA MET A 132 -21.10 17.28 -18.91
C MET A 132 -21.20 16.00 -19.77
N LEU A 133 -21.03 14.83 -19.16
CA LEU A 133 -21.08 13.55 -19.88
C LEU A 133 -22.48 13.22 -20.41
N GLU A 134 -23.53 13.59 -19.68
CA GLU A 134 -24.93 13.40 -20.10
C GLU A 134 -25.30 14.29 -21.31
N GLN A 135 -24.58 15.38 -21.56
CA GLN A 135 -24.72 16.19 -22.79
C GLN A 135 -24.06 15.55 -24.04
N GLY A 136 -23.31 14.47 -23.86
CA GLY A 136 -22.62 13.72 -24.91
C GLY A 136 -21.14 14.07 -25.04
N VAL A 137 -20.28 13.04 -25.10
CA VAL A 137 -18.81 13.22 -25.19
C VAL A 137 -18.37 13.86 -26.51
N ASP A 138 -19.19 13.82 -27.56
CA ASP A 138 -18.94 14.50 -28.83
C ASP A 138 -19.00 16.04 -28.75
N LYS A 139 -19.40 16.59 -27.59
CA LYS A 139 -19.37 18.04 -27.31
C LYS A 139 -18.00 18.57 -26.91
N PHE A 140 -17.04 17.70 -26.57
CA PHE A 140 -15.68 18.13 -26.25
C PHE A 140 -14.90 18.46 -27.53
N ASP A 141 -14.50 19.72 -27.67
CA ASP A 141 -13.62 20.15 -28.77
C ASP A 141 -12.15 19.80 -28.45
N PHE A 142 -11.62 18.77 -29.10
CA PHE A 142 -10.22 18.33 -28.99
C PHE A 142 -9.27 18.99 -29.99
N SER A 143 -9.71 20.02 -30.73
CA SER A 143 -8.85 20.83 -31.59
C SER A 143 -8.18 22.00 -30.84
N VAL A 144 -8.79 22.46 -29.75
CA VAL A 144 -8.25 23.56 -28.90
C VAL A 144 -6.88 23.18 -28.33
N ASP A 145 -5.92 24.09 -28.48
CA ASP A 145 -4.58 23.97 -27.89
C ASP A 145 -4.59 24.38 -26.42
N GLU A 146 -4.93 23.44 -25.53
CA GLU A 146 -4.90 23.61 -24.09
C GLU A 146 -4.22 22.43 -23.39
N SER A 147 -3.73 22.66 -22.16
CA SER A 147 -3.07 21.64 -21.35
C SER A 147 -3.68 21.51 -19.95
N LEU A 148 -3.55 20.32 -19.38
CA LEU A 148 -3.83 20.01 -17.98
C LEU A 148 -2.49 19.84 -17.25
N LEU A 149 -2.35 20.52 -16.10
CA LEU A 149 -1.28 20.28 -15.14
C LEU A 149 -1.65 19.02 -14.34
N ILE A 150 -0.82 17.97 -14.41
CA ILE A 150 -1.05 16.69 -13.71
C ILE A 150 -0.56 16.79 -12.27
N ASP A 151 0.73 17.12 -12.09
CA ASP A 151 1.25 17.37 -10.75
C ASP A 151 0.70 18.70 -10.23
N ARG A 152 -0.17 18.58 -9.23
CA ARG A 152 -0.87 19.68 -8.59
C ARG A 152 -0.62 19.74 -7.09
N GLU A 153 0.37 18.99 -6.58
CA GLU A 153 0.65 18.95 -5.14
C GLU A 153 0.90 20.36 -4.59
N GLU A 154 1.62 21.19 -5.35
CA GLU A 154 1.93 22.59 -5.02
C GLU A 154 1.16 23.64 -5.85
N ALA A 155 0.07 23.24 -6.53
CA ALA A 155 -0.77 24.20 -7.26
C ALA A 155 -1.42 25.23 -6.30
N PRO A 156 -1.74 26.47 -6.76
CA PRO A 156 -2.61 27.34 -5.97
C PRO A 156 -4.00 26.71 -5.81
N TRP A 157 -4.61 26.89 -4.63
CA TRP A 157 -6.03 26.59 -4.42
C TRP A 157 -6.87 27.41 -5.39
N ALA A 158 -7.87 26.78 -6.01
CA ALA A 158 -8.75 27.45 -6.96
C ALA A 158 -9.48 28.62 -6.29
N LYS A 159 -9.42 29.81 -6.91
CA LYS A 159 -9.94 31.04 -6.34
C LYS A 159 -11.44 30.98 -6.07
N ASP A 160 -12.18 30.34 -6.98
CA ASP A 160 -13.64 30.24 -6.95
C ASP A 160 -14.12 28.95 -7.66
N LEU A 161 -15.44 28.75 -7.69
CA LEU A 161 -16.05 27.59 -8.33
C LEU A 161 -15.84 27.57 -9.86
N ALA A 162 -15.64 28.71 -10.53
CA ALA A 162 -15.43 28.73 -11.98
C ALA A 162 -14.03 28.21 -12.36
N GLU A 163 -13.01 28.50 -11.55
CA GLU A 163 -11.69 27.88 -11.70
C GLU A 163 -11.74 26.36 -11.42
N LEU A 164 -12.54 25.90 -10.45
CA LEU A 164 -12.77 24.47 -10.23
C LEU A 164 -13.57 23.82 -11.37
N ASP A 165 -14.56 24.51 -11.94
CA ASP A 165 -15.35 24.03 -13.08
C ASP A 165 -14.46 23.86 -14.32
N ASP A 166 -13.54 24.80 -14.60
CA ASP A 166 -12.59 24.67 -15.70
C ASP A 166 -11.55 23.55 -15.47
N LEU A 167 -11.05 23.41 -14.25
CA LEU A 167 -10.17 22.29 -13.87
C LEU A 167 -10.86 20.93 -14.08
N TRP A 168 -12.12 20.81 -13.65
CA TRP A 168 -12.90 19.58 -13.82
C TRP A 168 -13.31 19.32 -15.27
N ARG A 169 -13.64 20.37 -16.04
CA ARG A 169 -13.83 20.29 -17.49
C ARG A 169 -12.57 19.71 -18.16
N LYS A 170 -11.39 20.20 -17.81
CA LYS A 170 -10.10 19.71 -18.33
C LYS A 170 -9.81 18.27 -17.92
N ARG A 171 -10.08 17.88 -16.67
CA ARG A 171 -9.94 16.49 -16.18
C ARG A 171 -10.87 15.52 -16.90
N VAL A 172 -12.16 15.85 -17.04
CA VAL A 172 -13.12 15.01 -17.78
C VAL A 172 -12.77 14.95 -19.27
N LYS A 173 -12.34 16.07 -19.87
CA LYS A 173 -11.85 16.11 -21.25
C LYS A 173 -10.63 15.19 -21.44
N ASP A 174 -9.68 15.18 -20.51
CA ASP A 174 -8.53 14.26 -20.54
C ASP A 174 -8.95 12.78 -20.40
N GLU A 175 -9.88 12.45 -19.49
CA GLU A 175 -10.41 11.08 -19.37
C GLU A 175 -11.10 10.61 -20.67
N VAL A 176 -11.94 11.46 -21.28
CA VAL A 176 -12.57 11.18 -22.58
C VAL A 176 -11.51 11.03 -23.68
N LEU A 177 -10.50 11.92 -23.71
CA LEU A 177 -9.45 11.89 -24.72
C LEU A 177 -8.62 10.60 -24.62
N ARG A 178 -8.20 10.19 -23.41
CA ARG A 178 -7.49 8.93 -23.19
C ARG A 178 -8.27 7.72 -23.72
N LEU A 179 -9.56 7.63 -23.41
CA LEU A 179 -10.39 6.51 -23.88
C LEU A 179 -10.66 6.54 -25.40
N LYS A 180 -10.82 7.74 -25.99
CA LYS A 180 -10.93 7.94 -27.45
C LYS A 180 -9.63 7.60 -28.17
N ILE A 181 -8.50 7.89 -27.54
CA ILE A 181 -7.17 7.55 -28.05
C ILE A 181 -6.92 6.04 -27.99
N ALA A 182 -7.33 5.38 -26.90
CA ALA A 182 -7.31 3.93 -26.77
C ALA A 182 -8.17 3.20 -27.82
N GLY A 183 -9.14 3.88 -28.44
CA GLY A 183 -9.98 3.37 -29.52
C GLY A 183 -11.38 2.95 -29.08
N LYS A 184 -11.86 3.39 -27.91
CA LYS A 184 -13.24 3.15 -27.49
C LYS A 184 -14.20 4.11 -28.22
N GLU A 185 -15.36 3.59 -28.63
CA GLU A 185 -16.40 4.38 -29.31
C GLU A 185 -17.02 5.44 -28.38
N PRO A 186 -17.39 6.65 -28.87
CA PRO A 186 -17.91 7.75 -28.07
C PRO A 186 -19.04 7.35 -27.10
N LYS A 187 -20.01 6.54 -27.57
CA LYS A 187 -21.12 6.04 -26.74
C LYS A 187 -20.63 5.15 -25.59
N ALA A 188 -19.67 4.27 -25.86
CA ALA A 188 -19.10 3.38 -24.85
C ALA A 188 -18.25 4.16 -23.82
N ILE A 189 -17.54 5.22 -24.25
CA ILE A 189 -16.85 6.15 -23.35
C ILE A 189 -17.85 6.84 -22.42
N GLN A 190 -18.93 7.37 -22.97
CA GLN A 190 -19.98 8.05 -22.21
C GLN A 190 -20.62 7.12 -21.16
N GLU A 191 -21.03 5.91 -21.58
CA GLU A 191 -21.61 4.90 -20.68
C GLU A 191 -20.62 4.49 -19.56
N LEU A 192 -19.36 4.25 -19.91
CA LEU A 192 -18.30 3.87 -18.96
C LEU A 192 -18.02 4.97 -17.94
N LEU A 193 -17.85 6.22 -18.37
CA LEU A 193 -17.55 7.33 -17.47
C LEU A 193 -18.77 7.70 -16.60
N ILE A 194 -19.99 7.70 -17.16
CA ILE A 194 -21.21 7.90 -16.35
C ILE A 194 -21.33 6.80 -15.28
N LYS A 195 -21.07 5.53 -15.64
CA LYS A 195 -21.04 4.42 -14.68
C LYS A 195 -19.97 4.63 -13.61
N ARG A 196 -18.75 5.01 -13.99
CA ARG A 196 -17.62 5.29 -13.09
C ARG A 196 -17.97 6.40 -12.07
N TYR A 197 -18.49 7.54 -12.53
CA TYR A 197 -18.84 8.66 -11.65
C TYR A 197 -20.09 8.39 -10.81
N LYS A 198 -21.09 7.64 -11.31
CA LYS A 198 -22.22 7.16 -10.48
C LYS A 198 -21.76 6.21 -9.38
N ASN A 199 -20.85 5.28 -9.66
CA ASN A 199 -20.25 4.40 -8.66
C ASN A 199 -19.43 5.19 -7.61
N GLN A 200 -18.71 6.25 -8.00
CA GLN A 200 -18.07 7.16 -7.04
C GLN A 200 -19.10 7.90 -6.18
N GLN A 201 -20.19 8.38 -6.76
CA GLN A 201 -21.27 9.07 -6.04
C GLN A 201 -22.02 8.14 -5.07
N ALA A 202 -22.17 6.85 -5.42
CA ALA A 202 -22.72 5.83 -4.53
C ALA A 202 -21.81 5.60 -3.31
N ARG A 203 -20.51 5.38 -3.53
CA ARG A 203 -19.52 5.23 -2.44
C ARG A 203 -19.46 6.45 -1.52
N LEU A 204 -19.60 7.66 -2.06
CA LEU A 204 -19.65 8.90 -1.28
C LEU A 204 -20.85 8.91 -0.31
N ARG A 205 -22.00 8.34 -0.69
CA ARG A 205 -23.16 8.16 0.20
C ARG A 205 -23.01 7.06 1.24
N GLN A 206 -21.97 6.23 1.11
CA GLN A 206 -21.63 5.17 2.05
C GLN A 206 -20.49 5.59 3.01
N THR A 207 -20.10 6.87 3.04
CA THR A 207 -19.13 7.38 4.03
C THR A 207 -19.68 7.27 5.45
N ARG A 208 -18.83 6.80 6.37
CA ARG A 208 -19.12 6.61 7.79
C ARG A 208 -18.32 7.57 8.65
N GLY A 209 -18.80 7.86 9.87
CA GLY A 209 -18.04 8.68 10.83
C GLY A 209 -16.66 8.10 11.16
N GLU A 210 -16.51 6.78 11.05
CA GLU A 210 -15.22 6.08 11.20
C GLU A 210 -14.21 6.44 10.10
N ASP A 211 -14.67 6.63 8.85
CA ASP A 211 -13.79 6.99 7.74
C ASP A 211 -13.19 8.39 7.97
N ILE A 212 -14.00 9.31 8.52
CA ILE A 212 -13.58 10.67 8.92
C ILE A 212 -12.64 10.62 10.12
N PHE A 213 -13.02 9.88 11.16
CA PHE A 213 -12.24 9.76 12.39
C PHE A 213 -10.83 9.21 12.12
N GLN A 214 -10.75 8.10 11.37
CA GLN A 214 -9.48 7.50 10.99
C GLN A 214 -8.62 8.48 10.18
N ALA A 215 -9.21 9.19 9.22
CA ALA A 215 -8.51 10.20 8.43
C ALA A 215 -7.93 11.31 9.34
N TYR A 216 -8.75 11.85 10.25
CA TYR A 216 -8.35 12.95 11.13
C TYR A 216 -7.26 12.53 12.14
N VAL A 217 -7.43 11.39 12.79
CA VAL A 217 -6.43 10.87 13.75
C VAL A 217 -5.15 10.43 13.03
N ASN A 218 -5.21 9.96 11.78
CA ASN A 218 -3.99 9.67 11.01
C ASN A 218 -3.23 10.93 10.60
N ALA A 219 -3.88 12.03 10.23
CA ALA A 219 -3.18 13.30 10.02
C ALA A 219 -2.48 13.80 11.30
N PHE A 220 -3.05 13.51 12.48
CA PHE A 220 -2.40 13.75 13.76
C PHE A 220 -1.21 12.82 14.01
N ALA A 221 -1.43 11.51 13.93
CA ALA A 221 -0.43 10.48 14.21
C ALA A 221 0.78 10.57 13.26
N MET A 222 0.53 10.73 11.96
CA MET A 222 1.57 10.85 10.93
C MET A 222 2.36 12.16 10.99
N SER A 223 1.92 13.16 11.78
CA SER A 223 2.74 14.33 12.07
C SER A 223 3.96 14.01 12.94
N TYR A 224 3.96 12.88 13.66
CA TYR A 224 5.06 12.45 14.54
C TYR A 224 6.13 11.66 13.80
N ASP A 225 5.70 10.72 12.94
CA ASP A 225 6.50 9.98 11.96
C ASP A 225 5.54 9.26 10.97
N PRO A 226 5.96 8.93 9.74
CA PRO A 226 5.06 8.40 8.71
C PRO A 226 4.53 6.97 8.95
N HIS A 227 5.06 6.24 9.95
CA HIS A 227 4.65 4.86 10.29
C HIS A 227 3.74 4.76 11.51
N THR A 228 3.53 5.87 12.23
CA THR A 228 2.60 5.95 13.36
C THR A 228 1.19 6.28 12.86
N THR A 229 0.27 5.32 13.01
CA THR A 229 -1.08 5.37 12.41
C THR A 229 -2.13 4.74 13.32
N TYR A 230 -3.30 5.36 13.40
CA TYR A 230 -4.52 4.74 13.90
C TYR A 230 -5.08 3.71 12.91
N LEU A 231 -5.45 2.54 13.44
CA LEU A 231 -6.17 1.49 12.75
C LEU A 231 -7.59 1.41 13.35
N SER A 232 -8.60 1.65 12.53
CA SER A 232 -9.98 1.29 12.89
C SER A 232 -10.10 -0.22 13.16
N PRO A 233 -11.12 -0.71 13.89
CA PRO A 233 -11.25 -2.13 14.23
C PRO A 233 -11.15 -3.09 13.03
N ASP A 234 -11.73 -2.71 11.88
CA ASP A 234 -11.71 -3.52 10.66
C ASP A 234 -10.30 -3.53 10.02
N ASN A 235 -9.55 -2.43 10.13
CA ASN A 235 -8.17 -2.33 9.66
C ASN A 235 -7.16 -3.01 10.59
N ALA A 236 -7.42 -3.04 11.90
CA ALA A 236 -6.67 -3.84 12.87
C ALA A 236 -6.82 -5.35 12.56
N GLU A 237 -8.04 -5.84 12.31
CA GLU A 237 -8.26 -7.23 11.90
C GLU A 237 -7.52 -7.58 10.60
N ASN A 238 -7.58 -6.69 9.60
CA ASN A 238 -6.85 -6.89 8.34
C ASN A 238 -5.32 -6.89 8.52
N PHE A 239 -4.78 -6.07 9.44
CA PHE A 239 -3.36 -6.07 9.78
C PHE A 239 -2.93 -7.40 10.45
N ASP A 240 -3.73 -7.89 11.40
CA ASP A 240 -3.53 -9.18 12.07
C ASP A 240 -3.53 -10.36 11.09
N ILE A 241 -4.46 -10.37 10.12
CA ILE A 241 -4.54 -11.40 9.07
C ILE A 241 -3.27 -11.41 8.21
N ASN A 242 -2.82 -10.23 7.77
CA ASN A 242 -1.60 -10.11 6.95
C ASN A 242 -0.34 -10.52 7.71
N MET A 243 -0.28 -10.27 9.02
CA MET A 243 0.88 -10.63 9.85
C MET A 243 0.96 -12.13 10.16
N SER A 244 -0.19 -12.78 10.35
CA SER A 244 -0.29 -14.21 10.68
C SER A 244 -0.38 -15.14 9.45
N LEU A 245 -0.64 -14.58 8.26
CA LEU A 245 -1.03 -15.33 7.05
C LEU A 245 -2.17 -16.32 7.29
N SER A 246 -3.11 -15.95 8.16
CA SER A 246 -4.22 -16.77 8.61
C SER A 246 -5.47 -15.92 8.79
N LEU A 247 -6.63 -16.43 8.39
CA LEU A 247 -7.93 -15.81 8.65
C LEU A 247 -8.98 -16.84 9.05
N GLU A 248 -9.95 -16.44 9.87
CA GLU A 248 -11.13 -17.25 10.15
C GLU A 248 -12.30 -16.83 9.25
N GLY A 249 -12.77 -17.74 8.41
CA GLY A 249 -13.80 -17.43 7.42
C GLY A 249 -13.98 -18.52 6.37
N ILE A 250 -14.47 -18.13 5.20
CA ILE A 250 -14.76 -19.06 4.08
C ILE A 250 -13.56 -19.31 3.15
N GLY A 251 -12.50 -18.48 3.20
CA GLY A 251 -11.37 -18.60 2.27
C GLY A 251 -11.72 -18.19 0.84
N ALA A 252 -12.26 -16.99 0.64
CA ALA A 252 -12.54 -16.42 -0.68
C ALA A 252 -12.06 -14.97 -0.75
N VAL A 253 -11.55 -14.56 -1.91
CA VAL A 253 -11.18 -13.18 -2.23
C VAL A 253 -12.37 -12.52 -2.91
N LEU A 254 -12.86 -11.43 -2.33
CA LEU A 254 -14.08 -10.74 -2.76
C LEU A 254 -13.77 -9.35 -3.30
N GLN A 255 -14.58 -8.87 -4.24
CA GLN A 255 -14.49 -7.54 -4.85
C GLN A 255 -15.89 -6.96 -5.05
N SER A 256 -16.05 -5.64 -4.89
CA SER A 256 -17.29 -4.96 -5.27
C SER A 256 -17.40 -4.89 -6.80
N ASP A 257 -18.51 -5.37 -7.35
CA ASP A 257 -18.87 -5.25 -8.76
C ASP A 257 -20.24 -4.57 -8.87
N ASN A 258 -20.19 -3.24 -9.00
CA ASN A 258 -21.36 -2.35 -8.94
C ASN A 258 -22.05 -2.48 -7.58
N GLU A 259 -23.32 -2.89 -7.54
CA GLU A 259 -24.09 -3.09 -6.32
C GLU A 259 -23.91 -4.51 -5.73
N HIS A 260 -23.16 -5.40 -6.38
CA HIS A 260 -22.97 -6.78 -5.94
C HIS A 260 -21.57 -7.02 -5.36
N VAL A 261 -21.42 -8.04 -4.51
CA VAL A 261 -20.11 -8.54 -4.08
C VAL A 261 -19.75 -9.78 -4.88
N LYS A 262 -18.72 -9.70 -5.71
CA LYS A 262 -18.25 -10.76 -6.61
C LYS A 262 -17.11 -11.55 -5.98
N VAL A 263 -17.14 -12.86 -6.12
CA VAL A 263 -16.03 -13.76 -5.80
C VAL A 263 -14.98 -13.66 -6.91
N VAL A 264 -13.78 -13.19 -6.60
CA VAL A 264 -12.68 -13.11 -7.57
C VAL A 264 -12.01 -14.47 -7.71
N ARG A 265 -11.61 -15.06 -6.58
CA ARG A 265 -10.96 -16.38 -6.50
C ARG A 265 -11.20 -17.00 -5.13
N LEU A 266 -10.99 -18.32 -5.05
CA LEU A 266 -11.04 -19.07 -3.79
C LEU A 266 -9.61 -19.34 -3.32
N VAL A 267 -9.39 -19.38 -2.01
CA VAL A 267 -8.11 -19.79 -1.43
C VAL A 267 -8.03 -21.32 -1.49
N PRO A 268 -6.99 -21.92 -2.09
CA PRO A 268 -6.84 -23.37 -2.17
C PRO A 268 -6.96 -24.05 -0.80
N ALA A 269 -7.73 -25.14 -0.73
CA ALA A 269 -8.05 -25.86 0.50
C ALA A 269 -8.77 -25.05 1.60
N GLY A 270 -9.23 -23.82 1.32
CA GLY A 270 -10.18 -23.09 2.16
C GLY A 270 -11.61 -23.69 2.10
N PRO A 271 -12.51 -23.36 3.05
CA PRO A 271 -13.87 -23.92 3.09
C PRO A 271 -14.69 -23.74 1.81
N ALA A 272 -14.63 -22.57 1.17
CA ALA A 272 -15.34 -22.32 -0.08
C ALA A 272 -14.80 -23.23 -1.20
N ASP A 273 -13.49 -23.37 -1.32
CA ASP A 273 -12.84 -24.27 -2.28
C ASP A 273 -13.18 -25.75 -1.98
N LYS A 274 -13.12 -26.18 -0.72
CA LYS A 274 -13.54 -27.52 -0.28
C LYS A 274 -15.00 -27.80 -0.59
N SER A 275 -15.89 -26.81 -0.44
CA SER A 275 -17.33 -26.97 -0.63
C SER A 275 -17.73 -27.25 -2.07
N LYS A 276 -16.97 -26.72 -3.05
CA LYS A 276 -17.30 -26.67 -4.48
C LYS A 276 -18.69 -26.11 -4.82
N GLN A 277 -19.35 -25.42 -3.87
CA GLN A 277 -20.67 -24.81 -4.05
C GLN A 277 -20.60 -23.36 -4.54
N ILE A 278 -19.45 -22.70 -4.36
CA ILE A 278 -19.14 -21.36 -4.88
C ILE A 278 -18.04 -21.49 -5.94
N ALA A 279 -18.11 -20.66 -6.98
CA ALA A 279 -17.11 -20.53 -8.03
C ALA A 279 -16.58 -19.09 -8.16
N PRO A 280 -15.42 -18.87 -8.80
CA PRO A 280 -15.04 -17.55 -9.31
C PRO A 280 -16.14 -16.91 -10.17
N ALA A 281 -16.23 -15.59 -10.10
CA ALA A 281 -17.26 -14.72 -10.68
C ALA A 281 -18.70 -14.85 -10.13
N ASP A 282 -18.97 -15.76 -9.17
CA ASP A 282 -20.25 -15.80 -8.46
C ASP A 282 -20.52 -14.48 -7.71
N LYS A 283 -21.78 -14.05 -7.63
CA LYS A 283 -22.20 -12.81 -6.94
C LYS A 283 -22.96 -13.13 -5.66
N ILE A 284 -22.48 -12.64 -4.53
CA ILE A 284 -23.14 -12.71 -3.22
C ILE A 284 -24.15 -11.57 -3.13
N ILE A 285 -25.41 -11.91 -2.85
CA ILE A 285 -26.53 -10.96 -2.67
C ILE A 285 -27.15 -11.03 -1.27
N GLY A 286 -26.91 -12.10 -0.51
CA GLY A 286 -27.38 -12.22 0.87
C GLY A 286 -26.41 -12.96 1.78
N VAL A 287 -26.41 -12.62 3.07
CA VAL A 287 -25.61 -13.29 4.11
C VAL A 287 -26.46 -13.55 5.36
N ALA A 288 -26.40 -14.76 5.92
CA ALA A 288 -27.05 -15.11 7.19
C ALA A 288 -26.08 -15.81 8.16
N GLN A 289 -26.21 -15.50 9.45
CA GLN A 289 -25.44 -16.15 10.52
C GLN A 289 -26.18 -17.40 11.00
N GLY A 290 -25.60 -18.59 10.84
CA GLY A 290 -26.25 -19.84 11.25
C GLY A 290 -27.67 -19.98 10.72
N ASN A 291 -28.66 -19.93 11.62
CA ASN A 291 -30.09 -20.06 11.32
C ASN A 291 -30.85 -18.72 11.33
N ASP A 292 -30.16 -17.59 11.53
CA ASP A 292 -30.76 -16.25 11.53
C ASP A 292 -31.30 -15.88 10.14
N GLU A 293 -32.10 -14.82 10.04
CA GLU A 293 -32.68 -14.36 8.78
C GLU A 293 -31.60 -13.96 7.76
N MET A 294 -31.92 -14.08 6.47
CA MET A 294 -31.01 -13.67 5.39
C MET A 294 -31.01 -12.15 5.29
N VAL A 295 -29.84 -11.54 5.45
CA VAL A 295 -29.65 -10.10 5.25
C VAL A 295 -29.28 -9.87 3.81
N ASP A 296 -30.10 -9.11 3.08
CA ASP A 296 -29.78 -8.60 1.74
C ASP A 296 -28.57 -7.65 1.84
N VAL A 297 -27.55 -7.90 1.02
CA VAL A 297 -26.29 -7.12 0.97
C VAL A 297 -26.09 -6.39 -0.36
N ILE A 298 -27.12 -6.27 -1.20
CA ILE A 298 -27.06 -5.51 -2.45
C ILE A 298 -26.89 -4.03 -2.12
N GLY A 299 -25.91 -3.38 -2.76
CA GLY A 299 -25.57 -1.99 -2.52
C GLY A 299 -24.87 -1.71 -1.19
N TRP A 300 -24.50 -2.74 -0.41
CA TRP A 300 -23.66 -2.59 0.78
C TRP A 300 -22.19 -2.33 0.41
N ARG A 301 -21.41 -1.86 1.39
CA ARG A 301 -19.96 -1.74 1.21
C ARG A 301 -19.30 -3.11 1.33
N LEU A 302 -18.20 -3.31 0.58
CA LEU A 302 -17.46 -4.57 0.57
C LEU A 302 -16.94 -4.98 1.97
N ASP A 303 -16.45 -4.02 2.76
CA ASP A 303 -15.95 -4.25 4.12
C ASP A 303 -17.05 -4.76 5.06
N GLU A 304 -18.25 -4.23 4.94
CA GLU A 304 -19.42 -4.65 5.73
C GLU A 304 -19.90 -6.07 5.36
N VAL A 305 -19.91 -6.40 4.07
CA VAL A 305 -20.23 -7.77 3.62
C VAL A 305 -19.14 -8.75 4.03
N VAL A 306 -17.86 -8.38 3.91
CA VAL A 306 -16.73 -9.19 4.40
C VAL A 306 -16.85 -9.45 5.91
N LYS A 307 -17.24 -8.45 6.71
CA LYS A 307 -17.45 -8.58 8.16
C LYS A 307 -18.56 -9.56 8.52
N LEU A 308 -19.64 -9.63 7.73
CA LEU A 308 -20.68 -10.66 7.89
C LEU A 308 -20.20 -12.06 7.44
N ILE A 309 -19.37 -12.14 6.41
CA ILE A 309 -18.86 -13.42 5.89
C ILE A 309 -17.77 -14.01 6.79
N ARG A 310 -16.93 -13.17 7.42
CA ARG A 310 -15.99 -13.55 8.50
C ARG A 310 -16.73 -14.02 9.74
N GLY A 311 -16.01 -14.69 10.64
CA GLY A 311 -16.54 -15.15 11.92
C GLY A 311 -15.81 -16.38 12.45
N PRO A 312 -16.10 -16.78 13.71
CA PRO A 312 -15.31 -17.79 14.41
C PRO A 312 -15.24 -19.14 13.69
N LYS A 313 -14.08 -19.79 13.74
CA LYS A 313 -13.88 -21.18 13.30
C LYS A 313 -14.96 -22.11 13.84
N GLY A 314 -15.54 -22.93 12.96
CA GLY A 314 -16.62 -23.87 13.27
C GLY A 314 -18.03 -23.27 13.22
N SER A 315 -18.18 -21.95 13.12
CA SER A 315 -19.50 -21.33 12.90
C SER A 315 -19.98 -21.51 11.45
N LEU A 316 -21.30 -21.57 11.27
CA LEU A 316 -21.93 -21.70 9.95
C LEU A 316 -22.31 -20.32 9.40
N VAL A 317 -22.00 -20.07 8.13
CA VAL A 317 -22.55 -18.96 7.34
C VAL A 317 -23.39 -19.50 6.20
N ARG A 318 -24.51 -18.85 5.90
CA ARG A 318 -25.32 -19.11 4.71
C ARG A 318 -25.19 -17.91 3.77
N LEU A 319 -24.91 -18.18 2.51
CA LEU A 319 -24.69 -17.16 1.48
C LEU A 319 -25.72 -17.36 0.38
N GLU A 320 -26.46 -16.31 0.05
CA GLU A 320 -27.29 -16.29 -1.13
C GLU A 320 -26.48 -15.77 -2.31
N VAL A 321 -26.39 -16.58 -3.36
CA VAL A 321 -25.43 -16.42 -4.45
C VAL A 321 -26.12 -16.55 -5.80
N ILE A 322 -25.93 -15.58 -6.69
CA ILE A 322 -26.25 -15.69 -8.12
C ILE A 322 -25.03 -16.34 -8.81
N PRO A 323 -25.17 -17.54 -9.42
CA PRO A 323 -24.06 -18.23 -10.06
C PRO A 323 -23.52 -17.48 -11.29
N ALA A 324 -22.19 -17.52 -11.49
CA ALA A 324 -21.54 -16.97 -12.69
C ALA A 324 -22.00 -17.62 -14.01
N SER A 325 -22.53 -18.85 -13.94
CA SER A 325 -23.05 -19.61 -15.08
C SER A 325 -24.40 -19.12 -15.60
N ASN A 326 -25.09 -18.27 -14.84
CA ASN A 326 -26.39 -17.72 -15.25
C ASN A 326 -26.22 -16.78 -16.46
N ALA A 327 -27.26 -16.65 -17.27
CA ALA A 327 -27.31 -15.61 -18.29
C ALA A 327 -27.25 -14.21 -17.62
N PRO A 328 -26.73 -13.15 -18.28
CA PRO A 328 -26.61 -11.83 -17.67
C PRO A 328 -27.92 -11.20 -17.15
N ASN A 329 -29.07 -11.71 -17.59
CA ASN A 329 -30.42 -11.26 -17.20
C ASN A 329 -31.14 -12.28 -16.29
N ASP A 330 -30.44 -13.33 -15.83
CA ASP A 330 -30.99 -14.40 -14.99
C ASP A 330 -30.47 -14.26 -13.55
N GLU A 331 -31.28 -13.61 -12.73
CA GLU A 331 -30.98 -13.31 -11.32
C GLU A 331 -31.34 -14.47 -10.38
N THR A 332 -31.55 -15.70 -10.89
CA THR A 332 -31.85 -16.85 -10.02
C THR A 332 -30.71 -17.14 -9.05
N SER A 333 -31.02 -17.08 -7.76
CA SER A 333 -30.08 -17.32 -6.67
C SER A 333 -30.14 -18.76 -6.15
N LYS A 334 -29.07 -19.17 -5.46
CA LYS A 334 -29.01 -20.39 -4.65
C LYS A 334 -28.46 -20.04 -3.26
N VAL A 335 -28.95 -20.71 -2.23
CA VAL A 335 -28.37 -20.60 -0.87
C VAL A 335 -27.30 -21.67 -0.69
N VAL A 336 -26.11 -21.23 -0.30
CA VAL A 336 -24.93 -22.07 -0.05
C VAL A 336 -24.57 -22.02 1.43
N ASN A 337 -24.32 -23.18 2.04
CA ASN A 337 -23.95 -23.31 3.44
C ASN A 337 -22.45 -23.61 3.56
N ILE A 338 -21.70 -22.78 4.30
CA ILE A 338 -20.25 -22.95 4.51
C ILE A 338 -19.93 -22.87 6.01
N THR A 339 -19.25 -23.89 6.52
CA THR A 339 -18.65 -23.85 7.86
C THR A 339 -17.32 -23.09 7.78
N ARG A 340 -17.14 -22.05 8.60
CA ARG A 340 -15.91 -21.26 8.65
C ARG A 340 -14.77 -22.09 9.23
N GLU A 341 -13.57 -21.97 8.67
CA GLU A 341 -12.35 -22.59 9.18
C GLU A 341 -11.23 -21.54 9.29
N ALA A 342 -10.14 -21.90 9.95
CA ALA A 342 -8.88 -21.16 9.84
C ALA A 342 -8.24 -21.49 8.48
N VAL A 343 -8.03 -20.47 7.66
CA VAL A 343 -7.52 -20.57 6.29
C VAL A 343 -6.09 -20.02 6.25
N LYS A 344 -5.12 -20.90 6.00
CA LYS A 344 -3.70 -20.50 5.83
C LYS A 344 -3.48 -19.96 4.42
N LEU A 345 -2.84 -18.80 4.32
CA LEU A 345 -2.55 -18.12 3.05
C LEU A 345 -1.19 -18.60 2.48
N GLU A 346 -1.10 -19.90 2.18
CA GLU A 346 0.15 -20.56 1.75
C GLU A 346 0.75 -19.97 0.45
N GLU A 347 -0.07 -19.33 -0.40
CA GLU A 347 0.41 -18.58 -1.57
C GLU A 347 1.25 -17.35 -1.21
N GLN A 348 1.12 -16.84 0.02
CA GLN A 348 1.86 -15.71 0.58
C GLN A 348 2.97 -16.15 1.55
N ALA A 349 3.16 -17.45 1.75
CA ALA A 349 4.28 -18.00 2.52
C ALA A 349 5.58 -18.01 1.70
N ALA A 350 6.72 -18.25 2.36
CA ALA A 350 8.00 -18.39 1.69
C ALA A 350 8.00 -19.62 0.74
N LYS A 351 8.64 -19.48 -0.43
CA LYS A 351 8.68 -20.51 -1.48
C LYS A 351 10.12 -20.79 -1.88
N LYS A 352 10.39 -22.02 -2.31
CA LYS A 352 11.66 -22.39 -2.95
C LYS A 352 11.51 -22.58 -4.45
N SER A 353 12.59 -22.37 -5.17
CA SER A 353 12.82 -22.89 -6.51
C SER A 353 14.29 -23.27 -6.68
N VAL A 354 14.65 -23.93 -7.79
CA VAL A 354 16.05 -24.25 -8.11
C VAL A 354 16.39 -23.60 -9.44
N LEU A 355 17.46 -22.80 -9.42
CA LEU A 355 18.05 -22.12 -10.55
C LEU A 355 19.23 -22.96 -11.07
N GLN A 356 19.21 -23.35 -12.34
CA GLN A 356 20.27 -24.09 -13.00
C GLN A 356 21.12 -23.15 -13.86
N LEU A 357 22.43 -23.11 -13.61
CA LEU A 357 23.36 -22.24 -14.33
C LEU A 357 24.62 -22.99 -14.77
N THR A 358 24.99 -22.82 -16.04
CA THR A 358 26.33 -23.13 -16.52
C THR A 358 27.28 -21.99 -16.16
N HIS A 359 28.39 -22.27 -15.46
CA HIS A 359 29.42 -21.30 -15.10
C HIS A 359 30.82 -21.92 -15.27
N GLU A 360 31.74 -21.19 -15.90
CA GLU A 360 33.08 -21.67 -16.31
C GLU A 360 33.08 -23.08 -16.98
N GLY A 361 31.99 -23.43 -17.68
CA GLY A 361 31.83 -24.73 -18.37
C GLY A 361 31.36 -25.90 -17.48
N ARG A 362 30.92 -25.62 -16.25
CA ARG A 362 30.32 -26.59 -15.32
C ARG A 362 28.87 -26.21 -14.99
N GLU A 363 28.01 -27.21 -14.85
CA GLU A 363 26.65 -27.05 -14.32
C GLU A 363 26.65 -26.88 -12.79
N TYR A 364 25.87 -25.92 -12.32
CA TYR A 364 25.61 -25.62 -10.91
C TYR A 364 24.11 -25.54 -10.64
N LYS A 365 23.71 -25.90 -9.41
CA LYS A 365 22.35 -25.72 -8.92
C LYS A 365 22.34 -24.73 -7.76
N LEU A 366 21.57 -23.67 -7.86
CA LEU A 366 21.38 -22.72 -6.76
C LEU A 366 19.94 -22.79 -6.25
N GLY A 367 19.80 -22.89 -4.94
CA GLY A 367 18.49 -22.84 -4.29
C GLY A 367 18.03 -21.40 -4.14
N ILE A 368 16.85 -21.07 -4.63
CA ILE A 368 16.26 -19.75 -4.44
C ILE A 368 15.19 -19.86 -3.37
N ILE A 369 15.19 -18.93 -2.41
CA ILE A 369 14.13 -18.83 -1.40
C ILE A 369 13.52 -17.43 -1.50
N GLU A 370 12.32 -17.35 -2.07
CA GLU A 370 11.50 -16.15 -2.12
C GLU A 370 10.81 -15.98 -0.76
N ILE A 371 11.07 -14.86 -0.09
CA ILE A 371 10.40 -14.49 1.16
C ILE A 371 9.59 -13.23 0.88
N PRO A 372 8.25 -13.32 0.71
CA PRO A 372 7.43 -12.15 0.38
C PRO A 372 7.16 -11.22 1.58
N ALA A 373 7.17 -11.75 2.80
CA ALA A 373 6.99 -11.01 4.05
C ALA A 373 7.63 -11.76 5.23
N PHE A 374 7.94 -11.06 6.32
CA PHE A 374 8.36 -11.65 7.60
C PHE A 374 7.14 -11.93 8.50
N TYR A 375 6.35 -12.93 8.14
CA TYR A 375 5.13 -13.33 8.84
C TYR A 375 5.40 -14.15 10.11
N LEU A 376 4.54 -13.93 11.13
CA LEU A 376 4.50 -14.66 12.39
C LEU A 376 3.07 -14.65 12.97
N ASP A 377 2.49 -15.83 13.19
CA ASP A 377 1.26 -15.97 13.97
C ASP A 377 1.53 -15.76 15.47
N PHE A 378 1.49 -14.49 15.89
CA PHE A 378 1.69 -14.09 17.28
C PHE A 378 0.69 -14.72 18.26
N LYS A 379 -0.51 -15.11 17.81
CA LYS A 379 -1.54 -15.70 18.69
C LYS A 379 -1.22 -17.17 18.94
N ALA A 380 -0.94 -17.93 17.89
CA ALA A 380 -0.50 -19.33 17.99
C ALA A 380 0.86 -19.45 18.71
N PHE A 381 1.82 -18.57 18.41
CA PHE A 381 3.12 -18.54 19.09
C PHE A 381 2.99 -18.32 20.61
N ARG A 382 2.23 -17.32 21.05
CA ARG A 382 1.99 -17.06 22.50
C ARG A 382 1.18 -18.17 23.18
N ALA A 383 0.34 -18.89 22.43
CA ALA A 383 -0.40 -20.05 22.92
C ALA A 383 0.47 -21.31 23.05
N GLY A 384 1.70 -21.31 22.55
CA GLY A 384 2.58 -22.48 22.52
C GLY A 384 2.16 -23.54 21.52
N ASP A 385 1.41 -23.17 20.47
CA ASP A 385 1.06 -24.08 19.38
C ASP A 385 2.35 -24.60 18.70
N PRO A 386 2.56 -25.91 18.57
CA PRO A 386 3.76 -26.45 17.92
C PRO A 386 3.80 -26.19 16.41
N ASP A 387 2.71 -25.80 15.75
CA ASP A 387 2.55 -25.68 14.29
C ASP A 387 2.17 -24.25 13.81
N TYR A 388 2.51 -23.24 14.62
CA TYR A 388 2.35 -21.82 14.27
C TYR A 388 3.05 -21.45 12.96
N LYS A 389 2.46 -20.51 12.21
CA LYS A 389 3.01 -20.03 10.94
C LYS A 389 4.12 -19.02 11.22
N SER A 390 5.30 -19.24 10.61
CA SER A 390 6.53 -18.50 10.86
C SER A 390 7.44 -18.56 9.64
N THR A 391 8.08 -17.43 9.34
CA THR A 391 9.01 -17.30 8.21
C THR A 391 10.24 -18.17 8.40
N THR A 392 10.87 -18.09 9.58
CA THR A 392 12.08 -18.84 9.94
C THR A 392 11.84 -20.34 9.88
N ARG A 393 10.68 -20.80 10.38
CA ARG A 393 10.31 -22.22 10.35
C ARG A 393 10.11 -22.74 8.93
N ASP A 394 9.43 -21.98 8.07
CA ASP A 394 9.25 -22.35 6.67
C ASP A 394 10.60 -22.32 5.91
N VAL A 395 11.42 -21.27 6.08
CA VAL A 395 12.75 -21.18 5.44
C VAL A 395 13.67 -22.32 5.90
N LYS A 396 13.69 -22.66 7.19
CA LYS A 396 14.48 -23.80 7.71
C LYS A 396 14.09 -25.12 7.06
N ARG A 397 12.80 -25.35 6.84
CA ARG A 397 12.29 -26.50 6.08
C ARG A 397 12.73 -26.45 4.62
N LEU A 398 12.54 -25.31 3.94
CA LEU A 398 12.93 -25.14 2.53
C LEU A 398 14.43 -25.36 2.30
N ILE A 399 15.30 -24.84 3.18
CA ILE A 399 16.75 -25.11 3.16
C ILE A 399 17.02 -26.62 3.28
N THR A 400 16.37 -27.31 4.23
CA THR A 400 16.54 -28.76 4.42
C THR A 400 16.21 -29.54 3.14
N GLU A 401 15.16 -29.12 2.41
CA GLU A 401 14.79 -29.72 1.13
C GLU A 401 15.81 -29.39 0.02
N LEU A 402 16.32 -28.15 -0.05
CA LEU A 402 17.34 -27.73 -1.02
C LEU A 402 18.69 -28.44 -0.79
N GLU A 403 19.07 -28.72 0.45
CA GLU A 403 20.25 -29.53 0.78
C GLU A 403 20.09 -30.99 0.32
N GLN A 404 18.89 -31.56 0.43
CA GLN A 404 18.58 -32.89 -0.13
C GLN A 404 18.66 -32.91 -1.67
N GLU A 405 18.28 -31.81 -2.32
CA GLU A 405 18.42 -31.60 -3.77
C GLU A 405 19.87 -31.29 -4.22
N LYS A 406 20.78 -31.10 -3.25
CA LYS A 406 22.22 -30.84 -3.40
C LYS A 406 22.53 -29.58 -4.19
N VAL A 407 21.96 -28.45 -3.77
CA VAL A 407 22.34 -27.13 -4.30
C VAL A 407 23.76 -26.74 -3.86
N ASP A 408 24.50 -26.10 -4.76
CA ASP A 408 25.86 -25.59 -4.54
C ASP A 408 25.87 -24.27 -3.72
N GLY A 409 24.73 -23.59 -3.61
CA GLY A 409 24.55 -22.32 -2.88
C GLY A 409 23.08 -21.91 -2.79
N VAL A 410 22.78 -20.88 -1.99
CA VAL A 410 21.43 -20.33 -1.80
C VAL A 410 21.39 -18.82 -2.09
N VAL A 411 20.31 -18.36 -2.74
CA VAL A 411 19.96 -16.94 -2.86
C VAL A 411 18.65 -16.70 -2.12
N ILE A 412 18.66 -15.78 -1.15
CA ILE A 412 17.45 -15.29 -0.49
C ILE A 412 16.93 -14.10 -1.28
N ASP A 413 15.72 -14.20 -1.84
CA ASP A 413 15.08 -13.10 -2.55
C ASP A 413 14.12 -12.35 -1.63
N LEU A 414 14.47 -11.08 -1.37
CA LEU A 414 13.73 -10.11 -0.56
C LEU A 414 13.21 -8.94 -1.39
N ARG A 415 13.27 -9.01 -2.73
CA ARG A 415 12.67 -7.98 -3.59
C ARG A 415 11.19 -7.83 -3.26
N ASN A 416 10.74 -6.59 -3.10
CA ASN A 416 9.35 -6.25 -2.74
C ASN A 416 8.88 -6.69 -1.34
N ASN A 417 9.76 -7.25 -0.50
CA ASN A 417 9.43 -7.61 0.88
C ASN A 417 9.51 -6.38 1.81
N GLY A 418 8.35 -5.78 2.09
CA GLY A 418 8.19 -4.63 3.00
C GLY A 418 8.47 -4.92 4.48
N GLY A 419 8.88 -6.14 4.84
CA GLY A 419 9.27 -6.55 6.18
C GLY A 419 8.18 -7.33 6.92
N GLY A 420 8.04 -7.09 8.23
CA GLY A 420 7.15 -7.82 9.11
C GLY A 420 7.70 -7.91 10.53
N SER A 421 7.62 -9.09 11.14
CA SER A 421 8.05 -9.37 12.51
C SER A 421 9.56 -9.16 12.72
N LEU A 422 9.91 -8.33 13.70
CA LEU A 422 11.29 -8.13 14.17
C LEU A 422 11.91 -9.41 14.76
N GLN A 423 11.08 -10.26 15.38
CA GLN A 423 11.49 -11.55 15.92
C GLN A 423 11.90 -12.48 14.78
N GLU A 424 11.12 -12.56 13.70
CA GLU A 424 11.46 -13.36 12.52
C GLU A 424 12.74 -12.88 11.83
N ALA A 425 13.00 -11.57 11.78
CA ALA A 425 14.28 -11.05 11.28
C ALA A 425 15.48 -11.56 12.09
N THR A 426 15.31 -11.67 13.41
CA THR A 426 16.34 -12.17 14.34
C THR A 426 16.52 -13.67 14.22
N GLU A 427 15.44 -14.44 14.31
CA GLU A 427 15.48 -15.90 14.23
C GLU A 427 15.96 -16.40 12.84
N LEU A 428 15.56 -15.72 11.76
CA LEU A 428 16.04 -16.03 10.41
C LEU A 428 17.54 -15.76 10.26
N THR A 429 18.05 -14.67 10.87
CA THR A 429 19.49 -14.36 10.89
C THR A 429 20.29 -15.49 11.56
N GLY A 430 19.77 -16.04 12.67
CA GLY A 430 20.36 -17.18 13.39
C GLY A 430 20.51 -18.47 12.57
N LEU A 431 19.76 -18.65 11.47
CA LEU A 431 19.98 -19.79 10.58
C LEU A 431 21.34 -19.73 9.84
N PHE A 432 21.97 -18.55 9.75
CA PHE A 432 23.14 -18.30 8.91
C PHE A 432 24.38 -17.81 9.68
N ILE A 433 24.24 -17.34 10.92
CA ILE A 433 25.36 -17.01 11.83
C ILE A 433 25.54 -18.09 12.90
N ASP A 434 26.63 -18.04 13.68
CA ASP A 434 26.94 -19.08 14.67
C ASP A 434 26.36 -18.79 16.05
N GLN A 435 26.52 -17.55 16.51
CA GLN A 435 25.89 -16.93 17.69
C GLN A 435 26.18 -15.42 17.62
N GLY A 436 25.32 -14.57 18.20
CA GLY A 436 25.66 -13.15 18.40
C GLY A 436 24.53 -12.16 18.10
N PRO A 437 24.79 -10.84 18.26
CA PRO A 437 23.80 -9.81 18.00
C PRO A 437 23.28 -9.85 16.56
N THR A 438 22.00 -9.62 16.34
CA THR A 438 21.37 -9.54 15.01
C THR A 438 20.96 -8.11 14.68
N VAL A 439 20.50 -7.36 15.69
CA VAL A 439 20.02 -5.99 15.57
C VAL A 439 20.06 -5.27 16.92
N LEU A 440 20.30 -3.97 16.89
CA LEU A 440 20.34 -3.10 18.06
C LEU A 440 19.10 -2.21 18.06
N VAL A 441 18.36 -2.15 19.17
CA VAL A 441 17.10 -1.41 19.28
C VAL A 441 17.26 -0.30 20.32
N ARG A 442 17.26 0.97 19.89
CA ARG A 442 17.29 2.12 20.80
C ARG A 442 15.87 2.58 21.10
N ASN A 443 15.47 2.47 22.36
CA ASN A 443 14.17 2.91 22.86
C ASN A 443 14.13 4.45 23.08
N SER A 444 12.93 4.98 23.35
CA SER A 444 12.71 6.41 23.64
C SER A 444 13.33 6.92 24.96
N ASP A 445 13.81 6.02 25.82
CA ASP A 445 14.60 6.33 27.03
C ASP A 445 16.12 6.41 26.74
N GLY A 446 16.55 6.16 25.50
CA GLY A 446 17.96 6.13 25.08
C GLY A 446 18.67 4.80 25.33
N ARG A 447 18.03 3.83 26.01
CA ARG A 447 18.58 2.48 26.21
C ARG A 447 18.63 1.74 24.89
N VAL A 448 19.76 1.05 24.67
CA VAL A 448 19.97 0.16 23.53
C VAL A 448 19.82 -1.28 24.03
N ASP A 449 18.75 -1.94 23.61
CA ASP A 449 18.59 -3.37 23.80
C ASP A 449 19.26 -4.09 22.61
N VAL A 450 20.02 -5.16 22.89
CA VAL A 450 20.73 -5.96 21.88
C VAL A 450 19.93 -7.24 21.67
N LEU A 451 19.32 -7.38 20.49
CA LEU A 451 18.71 -8.66 20.09
C LEU A 451 19.80 -9.51 19.45
N ALA A 452 19.80 -10.81 19.75
CA ALA A 452 20.85 -11.75 19.39
C ALA A 452 20.25 -13.12 19.10
N ASP A 453 20.96 -13.92 18.30
CA ASP A 453 20.79 -15.37 18.37
C ASP A 453 21.59 -15.90 19.57
N GLU A 454 20.88 -16.53 20.50
CA GLU A 454 21.45 -17.17 21.68
C GLU A 454 21.89 -18.62 21.41
N ASN A 455 21.38 -19.23 20.34
CA ASN A 455 21.75 -20.59 19.95
C ASN A 455 23.18 -20.62 19.41
N THR A 456 23.90 -21.71 19.69
CA THR A 456 25.21 -21.97 19.07
C THR A 456 25.04 -22.94 17.90
N GLY A 457 25.58 -22.58 16.74
CA GLY A 457 25.73 -23.45 15.59
C GLY A 457 24.96 -23.00 14.36
N VAL A 458 25.69 -22.58 13.33
CA VAL A 458 25.12 -22.23 12.02
C VAL A 458 24.30 -23.39 11.43
N PHE A 459 23.03 -23.15 11.09
CA PHE A 459 22.16 -24.12 10.43
C PHE A 459 22.57 -24.34 8.96
N TYR A 460 22.61 -23.28 8.15
CA TYR A 460 23.08 -23.33 6.76
C TYR A 460 24.48 -22.74 6.62
N LYS A 461 25.47 -23.58 6.31
CA LYS A 461 26.88 -23.19 6.15
C LYS A 461 27.30 -22.94 4.70
N GLY A 462 26.41 -23.16 3.74
CA GLY A 462 26.72 -23.03 2.33
C GLY A 462 26.82 -21.58 1.83
N PRO A 463 27.23 -21.39 0.57
CA PRO A 463 27.33 -20.08 -0.06
C PRO A 463 25.99 -19.35 -0.08
N LEU A 464 25.99 -18.06 0.22
CA LEU A 464 24.77 -17.27 0.42
C LEU A 464 24.88 -15.93 -0.31
N ALA A 465 23.81 -15.55 -1.01
CA ALA A 465 23.56 -14.19 -1.47
C ALA A 465 22.15 -13.74 -1.04
N VAL A 466 21.94 -12.43 -0.93
CA VAL A 466 20.65 -11.81 -0.62
C VAL A 466 20.33 -10.78 -1.70
N LEU A 467 19.22 -10.98 -2.40
CA LEU A 467 18.75 -10.09 -3.47
C LEU A 467 17.70 -9.13 -2.93
N VAL A 468 17.93 -7.82 -3.09
CA VAL A 468 17.09 -6.74 -2.55
C VAL A 468 16.74 -5.69 -3.61
N ASN A 469 15.72 -4.87 -3.35
CA ASN A 469 15.39 -3.69 -4.15
C ASN A 469 14.81 -2.55 -3.29
N ARG A 470 14.44 -1.44 -3.92
CA ARG A 470 13.87 -0.26 -3.23
C ARG A 470 12.60 -0.51 -2.41
N LEU A 471 11.91 -1.64 -2.63
CA LEU A 471 10.73 -2.06 -1.88
C LEU A 471 11.04 -3.08 -0.77
N SER A 472 12.29 -3.55 -0.65
CA SER A 472 12.77 -4.28 0.52
C SER A 472 12.84 -3.32 1.72
N ALA A 473 12.12 -3.60 2.81
CA ALA A 473 12.03 -2.70 3.97
C ALA A 473 12.05 -3.39 5.34
N SER A 474 12.39 -2.65 6.39
CA SER A 474 12.20 -3.03 7.80
C SER A 474 12.93 -4.34 8.15
N ALA A 475 12.21 -5.45 8.40
CA ALA A 475 12.79 -6.77 8.71
C ALA A 475 13.73 -7.29 7.61
N SER A 476 13.45 -6.99 6.34
CA SER A 476 14.31 -7.31 5.20
C SER A 476 15.66 -6.59 5.28
N GLU A 477 15.65 -5.33 5.75
CA GLU A 477 16.85 -4.50 5.89
C GLU A 477 17.66 -4.90 7.13
N ILE A 478 17.00 -5.38 8.19
CA ILE A 478 17.65 -5.98 9.35
C ILE A 478 18.41 -7.25 8.92
N PHE A 479 17.73 -8.17 8.23
CA PHE A 479 18.35 -9.41 7.76
C PHE A 479 19.51 -9.14 6.79
N ALA A 480 19.28 -8.34 5.74
CA ALA A 480 20.33 -8.02 4.76
C ALA A 480 21.50 -7.25 5.41
N GLY A 481 21.21 -6.29 6.29
CA GLY A 481 22.24 -5.53 7.01
C GLY A 481 23.06 -6.40 7.97
N ALA A 482 22.45 -7.37 8.64
CA ALA A 482 23.14 -8.35 9.46
C ALA A 482 24.01 -9.30 8.61
N MET A 483 23.47 -9.84 7.52
CA MET A 483 24.23 -10.70 6.59
C MET A 483 25.46 -9.97 6.01
N GLN A 484 25.35 -8.68 5.71
CA GLN A 484 26.45 -7.84 5.24
C GLN A 484 27.48 -7.54 6.36
N ASP A 485 27.02 -7.14 7.55
CA ASP A 485 27.90 -6.80 8.69
C ASP A 485 28.69 -8.01 9.22
N TYR A 486 28.11 -9.22 9.14
CA TYR A 486 28.81 -10.47 9.46
C TYR A 486 29.66 -11.00 8.30
N HIS A 487 29.65 -10.33 7.14
CA HIS A 487 30.26 -10.80 5.89
C HIS A 487 29.82 -12.23 5.52
N ARG A 488 28.57 -12.57 5.85
CA ARG A 488 28.00 -13.91 5.71
C ARG A 488 27.40 -14.15 4.32
N ALA A 489 26.92 -13.10 3.67
CA ALA A 489 26.37 -13.15 2.32
C ALA A 489 26.76 -11.92 1.51
N LEU A 490 26.77 -12.08 0.18
CA LEU A 490 26.77 -10.95 -0.76
C LEU A 490 25.37 -10.34 -0.84
N ILE A 491 25.25 -9.03 -0.67
CA ILE A 491 24.02 -8.26 -0.90
C ILE A 491 24.03 -7.74 -2.33
N LEU A 492 22.99 -8.04 -3.09
CA LEU A 492 22.88 -7.76 -4.53
C LEU A 492 21.57 -7.02 -4.83
N GLY A 493 21.54 -6.18 -5.88
CA GLY A 493 20.31 -5.55 -6.36
C GLY A 493 20.24 -4.04 -6.17
N GLY A 494 19.11 -3.52 -5.72
CA GLY A 494 18.86 -2.08 -5.53
C GLY A 494 19.06 -1.60 -4.09
N GLN A 495 19.26 -0.30 -3.90
CA GLN A 495 19.26 0.32 -2.57
C GLN A 495 17.90 0.09 -1.91
N THR A 496 17.87 -0.38 -0.66
CA THR A 496 16.61 -0.70 0.03
C THR A 496 15.80 0.55 0.43
N PHE A 497 14.60 0.34 0.98
CA PHE A 497 13.64 1.41 1.27
C PHE A 497 14.18 2.49 2.23
N GLY A 498 14.97 2.08 3.22
CA GLY A 498 15.55 2.96 4.23
C GLY A 498 14.75 3.06 5.53
N LYS A 499 13.95 2.06 5.90
CA LYS A 499 13.17 2.13 7.15
C LYS A 499 14.05 1.69 8.32
N GLY A 500 14.17 2.54 9.35
CA GLY A 500 14.98 2.30 10.55
C GLY A 500 14.19 2.41 11.86
N THR A 501 12.87 2.27 11.82
CA THR A 501 11.94 2.42 12.95
C THR A 501 11.20 1.12 13.28
N VAL A 502 10.94 0.91 14.57
CA VAL A 502 10.16 -0.22 15.10
C VAL A 502 8.83 0.30 15.63
N GLN A 503 7.74 -0.23 15.09
CA GLN A 503 6.38 0.03 15.57
C GLN A 503 5.88 -1.13 16.43
N THR A 504 5.08 -0.80 17.44
CA THR A 504 4.23 -1.74 18.16
C THR A 504 2.76 -1.43 17.91
N ILE A 505 1.89 -2.41 18.14
CA ILE A 505 0.46 -2.19 18.22
C ILE A 505 0.11 -1.89 19.69
N GLN A 506 -0.65 -0.82 19.93
CA GLN A 506 -1.24 -0.48 21.22
C GLN A 506 -2.77 -0.52 21.10
N PRO A 507 -3.46 -1.39 21.86
CA PRO A 507 -4.92 -1.44 21.81
C PRO A 507 -5.51 -0.15 22.40
N LEU A 508 -6.58 0.34 21.78
CA LEU A 508 -7.36 1.48 22.28
C LEU A 508 -8.75 0.98 22.73
N ASN A 509 -9.55 1.88 23.28
CA ASN A 509 -10.96 1.58 23.58
C ASN A 509 -11.80 1.36 22.31
N HIS A 510 -11.32 1.83 21.16
CA HIS A 510 -11.90 1.63 19.84
C HIS A 510 -10.79 1.68 18.79
N GLY A 511 -10.55 0.56 18.10
CA GLY A 511 -9.40 0.39 17.20
C GLY A 511 -8.06 0.26 17.94
N GLU A 512 -6.97 0.50 17.22
CA GLU A 512 -5.59 0.34 17.72
C GLU A 512 -4.67 1.45 17.21
N LEU A 513 -3.61 1.76 17.94
CA LEU A 513 -2.55 2.66 17.52
C LEU A 513 -1.29 1.86 17.16
N LYS A 514 -0.90 1.88 15.89
CA LYS A 514 0.45 1.50 15.48
C LYS A 514 1.39 2.65 15.84
N LEU A 515 2.33 2.41 16.74
CA LEU A 515 3.14 3.43 17.41
C LEU A 515 4.63 3.16 17.28
N THR A 516 5.40 4.12 16.74
CA THR A 516 6.87 4.05 16.72
C THR A 516 7.44 4.27 18.13
N LEU A 517 8.00 3.22 18.73
CA LEU A 517 8.60 3.25 20.08
C LEU A 517 10.12 3.32 20.08
N ALA A 518 10.77 2.85 19.01
CA ALA A 518 12.20 2.66 18.93
C ALA A 518 12.74 2.87 17.52
N LYS A 519 14.03 3.16 17.41
CA LYS A 519 14.82 3.01 16.19
C LYS A 519 15.66 1.75 16.25
N PHE A 520 15.87 1.11 15.12
CA PHE A 520 16.82 0.01 15.00
C PHE A 520 18.09 0.41 14.24
N TYR A 521 19.16 -0.32 14.53
CA TYR A 521 20.50 -0.13 13.99
C TYR A 521 21.09 -1.50 13.69
N ARG A 522 21.89 -1.54 12.62
CA ARG A 522 22.72 -2.69 12.25
C ARG A 522 23.74 -2.97 13.36
N VAL A 523 24.34 -4.16 13.35
CA VAL A 523 25.30 -4.57 14.40
C VAL A 523 26.63 -3.81 14.31
N SER A 524 26.94 -3.23 13.16
CA SER A 524 27.95 -2.17 12.92
C SER A 524 27.62 -0.82 13.58
N GLY A 525 26.43 -0.64 14.16
CA GLY A 525 25.97 0.60 14.81
C GLY A 525 25.35 1.62 13.85
N GLN A 526 25.36 1.39 12.54
CA GLN A 526 24.72 2.27 11.55
C GLN A 526 23.20 2.06 11.51
N SER A 527 22.40 3.13 11.39
CA SER A 527 20.96 2.99 11.13
C SER A 527 20.68 2.79 9.64
N THR A 528 19.64 2.04 9.32
CA THR A 528 19.06 1.96 7.96
C THR A 528 18.18 3.16 7.63
N GLN A 529 17.84 4.02 8.60
CA GLN A 529 16.91 5.14 8.42
C GLN A 529 17.32 6.07 7.24
N HIS A 530 16.41 6.35 6.31
CA HIS A 530 16.61 7.03 5.01
C HIS A 530 17.58 6.36 4.01
N GLN A 531 18.65 5.70 4.46
CA GLN A 531 19.74 5.18 3.62
C GLN A 531 19.52 3.73 3.15
N GLY A 532 18.93 2.90 4.00
CA GLY A 532 18.75 1.47 3.79
C GLY A 532 20.04 0.67 3.96
N VAL A 533 20.05 -0.49 3.31
CA VAL A 533 21.21 -1.31 3.02
C VAL A 533 21.63 -0.99 1.59
N ILE A 534 22.89 -0.60 1.42
CA ILE A 534 23.51 -0.44 0.10
C ILE A 534 24.06 -1.82 -0.31
N PRO A 535 23.65 -2.39 -1.46
CA PRO A 535 24.20 -3.65 -1.96
C PRO A 535 25.71 -3.59 -2.18
N ASP A 536 26.36 -4.75 -2.06
CA ASP A 536 27.78 -4.91 -2.40
C ASP A 536 28.02 -4.82 -3.91
N ILE A 537 27.04 -5.24 -4.71
CA ILE A 537 26.96 -5.01 -6.16
C ILE A 537 25.57 -4.47 -6.51
N GLN A 538 25.54 -3.27 -7.08
CA GLN A 538 24.31 -2.55 -7.36
C GLN A 538 23.83 -2.80 -8.80
N TYR A 539 22.58 -3.19 -8.94
CA TYR A 539 21.88 -3.34 -10.23
C TYR A 539 21.15 -2.03 -10.61
N PRO A 540 20.79 -1.83 -11.89
CA PRO A 540 19.93 -0.73 -12.29
C PRO A 540 18.59 -0.77 -11.54
N ASP A 541 18.35 0.22 -10.69
CA ASP A 541 17.07 0.36 -10.00
C ASP A 541 16.04 1.00 -10.95
N VAL A 542 14.81 0.47 -10.94
CA VAL A 542 13.71 0.94 -11.78
C VAL A 542 12.91 2.08 -11.13
N MET A 543 13.18 2.38 -9.85
CA MET A 543 12.44 3.35 -9.04
C MET A 543 13.32 4.57 -8.70
N ASP A 544 12.76 5.79 -8.79
CA ASP A 544 13.48 7.00 -8.30
C ASP A 544 13.43 7.04 -6.77
N THR A 545 14.61 7.22 -6.16
CA THR A 545 14.78 7.36 -4.71
C THR A 545 14.14 8.62 -4.13
N LYS A 546 13.82 9.62 -4.97
CA LYS A 546 13.07 10.84 -4.60
C LYS A 546 11.60 10.59 -4.32
N ASP A 547 10.98 9.65 -5.03
CA ASP A 547 9.54 9.40 -4.96
C ASP A 547 9.20 8.20 -4.08
N ILE A 548 10.10 7.21 -4.02
CA ILE A 548 9.92 5.95 -3.30
C ILE A 548 11.05 5.78 -2.28
N GLY A 549 10.69 5.53 -1.01
CA GLY A 549 11.59 5.23 0.10
C GLY A 549 11.38 6.13 1.32
N GLU A 550 12.00 5.79 2.44
CA GLU A 550 11.90 6.53 3.71
C GLU A 550 12.42 7.97 3.58
N SER A 551 13.35 8.21 2.65
CA SER A 551 13.87 9.54 2.30
C SER A 551 12.83 10.47 1.68
N ALA A 552 11.78 9.91 1.06
CA ALA A 552 10.70 10.66 0.40
C ALA A 552 9.52 10.96 1.35
N LEU A 553 9.43 10.28 2.49
CA LEU A 553 8.29 10.39 3.40
C LEU A 553 8.40 11.65 4.29
N PRO A 554 7.33 12.45 4.42
CA PRO A 554 7.32 13.60 5.32
C PRO A 554 7.40 13.16 6.79
N GLU A 555 8.04 13.98 7.62
CA GLU A 555 8.30 13.72 9.05
C GLU A 555 9.06 12.40 9.34
N ALA A 556 9.67 11.76 8.34
CA ALA A 556 10.54 10.60 8.54
C ALA A 556 11.71 10.96 9.48
N LEU A 557 12.05 10.03 10.39
CA LEU A 557 13.06 10.28 11.41
C LEU A 557 14.45 10.45 10.78
N PRO A 558 15.33 11.31 11.30
CA PRO A 558 16.67 11.50 10.74
C PRO A 558 17.54 10.24 10.89
N TRP A 559 18.51 10.08 9.98
CA TRP A 559 19.59 9.10 10.11
C TRP A 559 20.55 9.49 11.25
N ASP A 560 21.01 8.48 11.98
CA ASP A 560 22.07 8.60 12.99
C ASP A 560 22.74 7.23 13.21
N SER A 561 23.75 7.18 14.08
CA SER A 561 24.49 5.96 14.42
C SER A 561 24.71 5.84 15.93
N ILE A 562 24.94 4.61 16.38
CA ILE A 562 25.29 4.27 17.76
C ILE A 562 26.60 3.48 17.80
N LYS A 563 27.06 3.12 18.99
CA LYS A 563 28.23 2.25 19.14
C LYS A 563 27.94 0.86 18.52
N ALA A 564 28.85 0.38 17.68
CA ALA A 564 28.80 -0.97 17.13
C ALA A 564 28.80 -2.04 18.23
N ALA A 565 28.04 -3.12 18.02
CA ALA A 565 28.03 -4.30 18.88
C ALA A 565 29.09 -5.33 18.46
N ILE A 566 29.43 -5.37 17.16
CA ILE A 566 30.56 -6.15 16.63
C ILE A 566 31.60 -5.23 16.01
N THR A 567 32.83 -5.71 15.89
CA THR A 567 33.88 -5.06 15.11
C THR A 567 34.61 -6.19 14.38
N PRO A 568 34.21 -6.53 13.14
CA PRO A 568 34.86 -7.59 12.37
C PRO A 568 36.34 -7.27 12.18
N GLU A 569 37.23 -8.23 12.46
CA GLU A 569 38.68 -8.01 12.32
C GLU A 569 39.09 -7.89 10.84
N LEU A 570 38.42 -8.64 9.96
CA LEU A 570 38.67 -8.71 8.52
C LEU A 570 37.35 -8.96 7.76
N ASP A 571 37.20 -8.30 6.61
CA ASP A 571 36.15 -8.57 5.64
C ASP A 571 36.69 -9.53 4.55
N PRO A 572 36.20 -10.79 4.49
CA PRO A 572 36.64 -11.78 3.50
C PRO A 572 36.07 -11.57 2.10
N ILE A 573 35.02 -10.75 1.94
CA ILE A 573 34.36 -10.49 0.65
C ILE A 573 35.04 -9.31 -0.06
N LYS A 574 35.39 -8.26 0.69
CA LYS A 574 35.95 -7.01 0.18
C LYS A 574 37.12 -7.14 -0.82
N PRO A 575 38.10 -8.06 -0.67
CA PRO A 575 39.18 -8.22 -1.65
C PRO A 575 38.71 -8.63 -3.05
N PHE A 576 37.49 -9.16 -3.18
CA PHE A 576 36.94 -9.65 -4.43
C PHE A 576 35.95 -8.69 -5.10
N LEU A 577 35.44 -7.68 -4.39
CA LEU A 577 34.34 -6.82 -4.88
C LEU A 577 34.65 -6.12 -6.21
N GLU A 578 35.87 -5.61 -6.42
CA GLU A 578 36.28 -4.94 -7.66
C GLU A 578 36.28 -5.89 -8.88
N GLU A 579 36.75 -7.12 -8.69
CA GLU A 579 36.73 -8.18 -9.71
C GLU A 579 35.30 -8.66 -9.98
N LEU A 580 34.49 -8.86 -8.93
CA LEU A 580 33.08 -9.24 -9.06
C LEU A 580 32.27 -8.16 -9.81
N GLN A 581 32.47 -6.89 -9.49
CA GLN A 581 31.87 -5.75 -10.21
C GLN A 581 32.32 -5.73 -11.68
N THR A 582 33.61 -5.90 -11.95
CA THR A 582 34.16 -5.93 -13.32
C THR A 582 33.55 -7.07 -14.16
N ARG A 583 33.32 -8.25 -13.55
CA ARG A 583 32.65 -9.39 -14.19
C ARG A 583 31.17 -9.13 -14.44
N TYR A 584 30.48 -8.59 -13.44
CA TYR A 584 29.09 -8.17 -13.54
C TYR A 584 28.89 -7.14 -14.68
N ASP A 585 29.69 -6.08 -14.72
CA ASP A 585 29.63 -5.06 -15.78
C ASP A 585 29.87 -5.69 -17.16
N SER A 586 30.86 -6.58 -17.26
CA SER A 586 31.21 -7.29 -18.50
C SER A 586 30.11 -8.22 -19.00
N ARG A 587 29.36 -8.88 -18.10
CA ARG A 587 28.19 -9.71 -18.45
C ARG A 587 26.99 -8.84 -18.82
N THR A 588 26.62 -7.92 -17.94
CA THR A 588 25.38 -7.12 -18.08
C THR A 588 25.45 -6.07 -19.17
N ALA A 589 26.64 -5.65 -19.63
CA ALA A 589 26.80 -4.84 -20.84
C ALA A 589 26.38 -5.57 -22.13
N LYS A 590 26.33 -6.90 -22.12
CA LYS A 590 25.90 -7.74 -23.25
C LYS A 590 24.57 -8.45 -23.02
N ASN A 591 24.08 -8.46 -21.78
CA ASN A 591 22.80 -9.07 -21.44
C ASN A 591 21.61 -8.22 -22.01
N PRO A 592 20.67 -8.82 -22.74
CA PRO A 592 19.52 -8.11 -23.31
C PRO A 592 18.62 -7.44 -22.26
N ASP A 593 18.35 -8.11 -21.14
CA ASP A 593 17.39 -7.65 -20.13
C ASP A 593 17.94 -6.50 -19.27
N PHE A 594 19.24 -6.52 -18.95
CA PHE A 594 19.90 -5.39 -18.30
C PHE A 594 19.98 -4.16 -19.22
N THR A 595 20.16 -4.37 -20.52
CA THR A 595 20.16 -3.27 -21.50
C THR A 595 18.76 -2.67 -21.65
N PHE A 596 17.75 -3.53 -21.84
CA PHE A 596 16.33 -3.16 -21.82
C PHE A 596 15.94 -2.37 -20.56
N THR A 597 16.38 -2.82 -19.37
CA THR A 597 16.09 -2.14 -18.10
C THR A 597 16.68 -0.73 -18.06
N ARG A 598 17.96 -0.56 -18.45
CA ARG A 598 18.62 0.75 -18.48
C ARG A 598 17.95 1.71 -19.46
N GLU A 599 17.59 1.24 -20.65
CA GLU A 599 16.90 2.06 -21.66
C GLU A 599 15.47 2.44 -21.23
N ARG A 600 14.73 1.49 -20.64
CA ARG A 600 13.40 1.74 -20.07
C ARG A 600 13.44 2.73 -18.91
N LEU A 601 14.44 2.65 -18.03
CA LEU A 601 14.65 3.62 -16.94
C LEU A 601 14.92 5.03 -17.47
N ALA A 602 15.83 5.17 -18.45
CA ALA A 602 16.15 6.46 -19.05
C ALA A 602 14.92 7.10 -19.75
N LEU A 603 14.08 6.28 -20.40
CA LEU A 603 12.81 6.73 -20.95
C LEU A 603 11.80 7.13 -19.86
N ALA A 604 11.67 6.34 -18.80
CA ALA A 604 10.76 6.63 -17.69
C ALA A 604 11.11 7.96 -17.00
N GLN A 605 12.38 8.19 -16.68
CA GLN A 605 12.86 9.46 -16.10
C GLN A 605 12.51 10.67 -16.98
N LYS A 606 12.77 10.58 -18.30
CA LYS A 606 12.41 11.63 -19.26
C LYS A 606 10.90 11.93 -19.28
N LEU A 607 10.05 10.92 -19.07
CA LEU A 607 8.60 11.08 -19.04
C LEU A 607 8.07 11.58 -17.68
N MET A 608 8.76 11.28 -16.58
CA MET A 608 8.38 11.76 -15.24
C MET A 608 8.58 13.27 -15.08
N ASP A 609 9.52 13.87 -15.81
CA ASP A 609 9.69 15.34 -15.87
C ASP A 609 8.49 16.07 -16.53
N GLU A 610 7.56 15.36 -17.19
CA GLU A 610 6.37 15.97 -17.81
C GLU A 610 5.24 16.29 -16.81
N THR A 611 5.29 17.47 -16.21
CA THR A 611 4.22 17.98 -15.32
C THR A 611 2.88 18.28 -16.01
N ARG A 612 2.83 18.34 -17.36
CA ARG A 612 1.65 18.79 -18.13
C ARG A 612 1.34 17.87 -19.30
N VAL A 613 0.05 17.70 -19.61
CA VAL A 613 -0.42 16.96 -20.78
C VAL A 613 -1.32 17.79 -21.69
N SER A 614 -1.19 17.57 -23.00
CA SER A 614 -1.99 18.21 -24.04
C SER A 614 -3.40 17.61 -24.11
N LEU A 615 -4.43 18.46 -24.14
CA LEU A 615 -5.82 18.07 -24.41
C LEU A 615 -6.22 18.27 -25.89
N ASN A 616 -5.27 18.65 -26.74
CA ASN A 616 -5.40 18.58 -28.19
C ASN A 616 -5.12 17.13 -28.67
N GLU A 617 -6.07 16.55 -29.41
CA GLU A 617 -6.00 15.14 -29.82
C GLU A 617 -4.84 14.85 -30.78
N ALA A 618 -4.56 15.73 -31.73
CA ALA A 618 -3.48 15.52 -32.71
C ALA A 618 -2.10 15.51 -32.01
N LYS A 619 -1.85 16.46 -31.11
CA LYS A 619 -0.64 16.50 -30.29
C LYS A 619 -0.52 15.28 -29.38
N ARG A 620 -1.63 14.87 -28.72
CA ARG A 620 -1.62 13.76 -27.77
C ARG A 620 -1.41 12.41 -28.46
N ARG A 621 -2.00 12.20 -29.65
CA ARG A 621 -1.73 11.02 -30.50
C ARG A 621 -0.28 11.01 -30.99
N ALA A 622 0.25 12.13 -31.47
CA ALA A 622 1.65 12.21 -31.90
C ALA A 622 2.63 11.88 -30.77
N GLN A 623 2.40 12.44 -29.56
CA GLN A 623 3.19 12.14 -28.37
C GLN A 623 3.14 10.65 -28.01
N GLN A 624 1.94 10.04 -27.99
CA GLN A 624 1.80 8.62 -27.72
C GLN A 624 2.52 7.77 -28.75
N THR A 625 2.35 8.05 -30.05
CA THR A 625 3.04 7.29 -31.12
C THR A 625 4.56 7.42 -31.02
N GLU A 626 5.09 8.57 -30.58
CA GLU A 626 6.53 8.71 -30.31
C GLU A 626 6.98 7.82 -29.14
N ILE A 627 6.22 7.80 -28.03
CA ILE A 627 6.51 6.98 -26.85
C ILE A 627 6.39 5.48 -27.17
N GLU A 628 5.32 5.07 -27.83
CA GLU A 628 5.09 3.68 -28.28
C GLU A 628 6.19 3.23 -29.25
N ALA A 629 6.64 4.08 -30.16
CA ALA A 629 7.76 3.77 -31.05
C ALA A 629 9.08 3.62 -30.28
N GLN A 630 9.36 4.49 -29.29
CA GLN A 630 10.55 4.38 -28.43
C GLN A 630 10.52 3.08 -27.61
N GLN A 631 9.39 2.77 -26.96
CA GLN A 631 9.19 1.53 -26.20
C GLN A 631 9.29 0.28 -27.10
N LEU A 632 8.72 0.32 -28.31
CA LEU A 632 8.78 -0.78 -29.27
C LEU A 632 10.21 -1.03 -29.77
N VAL A 633 11.01 0.02 -29.97
CA VAL A 633 12.45 -0.11 -30.31
C VAL A 633 13.23 -0.78 -29.18
N ILE A 634 12.95 -0.40 -27.92
CA ILE A 634 13.60 -0.99 -26.72
C ILE A 634 13.21 -2.47 -26.57
N GLU A 635 11.92 -2.81 -26.64
CA GLU A 635 11.42 -4.20 -26.58
C GLU A 635 11.93 -5.06 -27.75
N ASN A 636 11.91 -4.56 -28.98
CA ASN A 636 12.43 -5.29 -30.14
C ASN A 636 13.95 -5.46 -30.10
N SER A 637 14.69 -4.54 -29.48
CA SER A 637 16.13 -4.71 -29.26
C SER A 637 16.41 -5.87 -28.29
N ARG A 638 15.61 -6.01 -27.22
CA ARG A 638 15.66 -7.17 -26.32
C ARG A 638 15.32 -8.47 -27.04
N ARG A 639 14.17 -8.50 -27.73
CA ARG A 639 13.67 -9.68 -28.48
C ARG A 639 14.66 -10.18 -29.51
N LYS A 640 15.18 -9.27 -30.35
CA LYS A 640 16.20 -9.57 -31.36
C LYS A 640 17.44 -10.21 -30.74
N ALA A 641 17.88 -9.74 -29.58
CA ALA A 641 19.05 -10.25 -28.89
C ALA A 641 18.79 -11.59 -28.17
N LYS A 642 17.53 -11.88 -27.79
CA LYS A 642 17.10 -13.20 -27.30
C LYS A 642 16.75 -14.21 -28.41
N GLY A 643 16.67 -13.77 -29.67
CA GLY A 643 16.21 -14.61 -30.79
C GLY A 643 14.68 -14.82 -30.82
N GLU A 644 13.93 -13.97 -30.10
CA GLU A 644 12.47 -13.94 -30.10
C GLU A 644 11.92 -13.20 -31.33
N ASP A 645 10.70 -13.54 -31.74
CA ASP A 645 10.00 -12.83 -32.81
C ASP A 645 9.80 -11.35 -32.47
N LEU A 646 10.12 -10.49 -33.45
CA LEU A 646 9.93 -9.05 -33.34
C LEU A 646 8.44 -8.69 -33.37
N LEU A 647 8.06 -7.75 -32.51
CA LEU A 647 6.74 -7.17 -32.48
C LEU A 647 6.59 -6.10 -33.57
N SER A 648 5.48 -6.13 -34.29
CA SER A 648 5.03 -5.02 -35.14
C SER A 648 4.42 -3.87 -34.32
N GLU A 649 3.85 -4.20 -33.16
CA GLU A 649 3.22 -3.29 -32.21
C GLU A 649 3.36 -3.85 -30.79
N LEU A 650 3.43 -2.98 -29.78
CA LEU A 650 3.32 -3.42 -28.40
C LEU A 650 1.88 -3.88 -28.14
N LYS A 651 1.70 -5.01 -27.46
CA LYS A 651 0.37 -5.39 -26.97
C LYS A 651 -0.13 -4.27 -26.05
N LYS A 652 -1.30 -3.71 -26.36
CA LYS A 652 -2.05 -2.91 -25.40
C LYS A 652 -2.50 -3.84 -24.28
N GLU A 653 -1.84 -3.78 -23.13
CA GLU A 653 -2.34 -4.37 -21.91
C GLU A 653 -3.61 -3.60 -21.51
N ASP A 654 -4.77 -4.25 -21.54
CA ASP A 654 -6.01 -3.64 -21.05
C ASP A 654 -5.87 -3.36 -19.55
N GLU A 655 -6.09 -2.11 -19.13
CA GLU A 655 -6.03 -1.71 -17.70
C GLU A 655 -7.03 -2.51 -16.80
N ASP A 656 -8.06 -3.11 -17.42
CA ASP A 656 -9.04 -3.98 -16.76
C ASP A 656 -8.61 -5.46 -16.67
N ALA A 657 -7.46 -5.84 -17.24
CA ALA A 657 -6.86 -7.17 -17.09
C ALA A 657 -6.24 -7.34 -15.69
N ALA A 658 -7.11 -7.42 -14.68
CA ALA A 658 -6.75 -7.67 -13.30
C ALA A 658 -5.83 -8.90 -13.19
N ALA A 659 -4.55 -8.65 -12.94
CA ALA A 659 -3.50 -9.62 -12.63
C ALA A 659 -3.77 -11.01 -13.22
N VAL A 660 -3.60 -11.15 -14.56
CA VAL A 660 -3.17 -12.44 -15.10
C VAL A 660 -1.96 -12.82 -14.26
N GLU A 661 -2.02 -13.95 -13.53
CA GLU A 661 -0.87 -14.39 -12.73
C GLU A 661 0.35 -14.33 -13.65
N PRO A 662 1.47 -13.70 -13.24
CA PRO A 662 2.67 -13.73 -14.06
C PRO A 662 2.96 -15.21 -14.31
N GLU A 663 2.82 -15.61 -15.59
CA GLU A 663 2.96 -16.99 -16.03
C GLU A 663 4.29 -17.48 -15.46
N LYS A 664 4.25 -18.53 -14.61
CA LYS A 664 5.35 -18.85 -13.68
C LYS A 664 6.67 -19.04 -14.43
N THR A 665 7.39 -17.94 -14.63
CA THR A 665 8.66 -17.88 -15.32
C THR A 665 9.65 -18.68 -14.52
N LYS A 666 10.50 -19.43 -15.19
CA LYS A 666 11.50 -20.22 -14.49
C LYS A 666 12.51 -19.26 -13.85
N PRO A 667 13.19 -19.64 -12.76
CA PRO A 667 14.22 -18.79 -12.15
C PRO A 667 15.29 -18.32 -13.14
N GLU A 668 15.57 -19.13 -14.17
CA GLU A 668 16.51 -18.82 -15.26
C GLU A 668 16.06 -17.67 -16.17
N ASP A 669 14.75 -17.41 -16.26
CA ASP A 669 14.18 -16.36 -17.12
C ASP A 669 14.27 -14.96 -16.46
N ASP A 670 14.47 -14.90 -15.12
CA ASP A 670 14.74 -13.67 -14.38
C ASP A 670 16.24 -13.33 -14.44
N ALA A 671 16.59 -12.38 -15.29
CA ALA A 671 17.97 -11.96 -15.50
C ALA A 671 18.67 -11.42 -14.24
N PHE A 672 17.96 -10.82 -13.29
CA PHE A 672 18.55 -10.35 -12.03
C PHE A 672 18.86 -11.52 -11.11
N LEU A 673 18.00 -12.53 -11.09
CA LEU A 673 18.18 -13.75 -10.30
C LEU A 673 19.30 -14.63 -10.88
N ALA A 674 19.32 -14.80 -12.20
CA ALA A 674 20.39 -15.50 -12.92
C ALA A 674 21.77 -14.83 -12.74
N GLU A 675 21.85 -13.51 -12.88
CA GLU A 675 23.09 -12.76 -12.64
C GLU A 675 23.53 -12.84 -11.17
N SER A 676 22.59 -12.80 -10.21
CA SER A 676 22.90 -13.01 -8.79
C SER A 676 23.51 -14.38 -8.53
N GLY A 677 23.03 -15.41 -9.23
CA GLY A 677 23.63 -16.73 -9.23
C GLY A 677 25.05 -16.74 -9.82
N HIS A 678 25.28 -16.06 -10.94
CA HIS A 678 26.62 -15.94 -11.52
C HIS A 678 27.62 -15.22 -10.61
N ILE A 679 27.22 -14.16 -9.92
CA ILE A 679 28.07 -13.44 -8.95
C ILE A 679 28.42 -14.34 -7.76
N LEU A 680 27.45 -15.10 -7.22
CA LEU A 680 27.71 -16.05 -6.14
C LEU A 680 28.69 -17.15 -6.57
N LEU A 681 28.59 -17.63 -7.81
CA LEU A 681 29.51 -18.61 -8.39
C LEU A 681 30.90 -18.03 -8.67
N ASP A 682 31.01 -16.78 -9.14
CA ASP A 682 32.29 -16.07 -9.27
C ASP A 682 33.00 -15.97 -7.91
N PHE A 683 32.29 -15.55 -6.86
CA PHE A 683 32.83 -15.43 -5.52
C PHE A 683 33.35 -16.77 -4.97
N LEU A 684 32.65 -17.87 -5.25
CA LEU A 684 33.12 -19.22 -4.92
C LEU A 684 34.35 -19.63 -5.72
N GLY A 685 34.39 -19.29 -7.01
CA GLY A 685 35.56 -19.51 -7.87
C GLY A 685 36.79 -18.75 -7.37
N LEU A 686 36.64 -17.50 -6.97
CA LEU A 686 37.73 -16.63 -6.50
C LEU A 686 38.22 -17.01 -5.09
N SER A 687 37.32 -17.15 -4.12
CA SER A 687 37.64 -17.51 -2.74
C SER A 687 38.31 -18.89 -2.63
N SER A 688 37.83 -19.89 -3.38
CA SER A 688 38.42 -21.24 -3.39
C SER A 688 39.76 -21.34 -4.12
N ARG A 689 40.11 -20.36 -4.97
CA ARG A 689 41.47 -20.22 -5.54
C ARG A 689 42.42 -19.59 -4.54
N LEU A 690 42.00 -18.54 -3.82
CA LEU A 690 42.82 -17.89 -2.80
C LEU A 690 43.13 -18.84 -1.62
N ALA A 691 42.15 -19.64 -1.18
CA ALA A 691 42.34 -20.63 -0.11
C ALA A 691 43.25 -21.84 -0.48
N LYS A 692 43.78 -21.88 -1.70
CA LYS A 692 44.73 -22.89 -2.20
C LYS A 692 46.12 -22.32 -2.53
N GLN A 693 46.31 -21.01 -2.36
CA GLN A 693 47.60 -20.32 -2.47
C GLN A 693 48.22 -20.13 -1.08
#